data_AF-A0A4Z0B692-F1
#
_entry.id   AF-A0A4Z0B692-F1
#
_cell.length_a   1.000
_cell.length_b   1.000
_cell.length_c   1.000
_cell.angle_alpha   90.00
_cell.angle_beta   90.00
_cell.angle_gamma   90.00
#
_symmetry.space_group_name_H-M   'P 1'
#
loop_
_entity.id
_entity.type
_entity.pdbx_description
1 polymer ?
#
loop_
_entity_poly.entity_id
_entity_poly.type
_entity_poly.pdbx_seq_one_letter_code
_entity_poly.pdbx_strand_id
1 'polypeptide(L)'
;MATATNAQKIAGLYAAFFERAPDAAGLSYWEGQFTGNATVNTIAVQFAANPVFAATYGSLTDVQFVNAVYQNVLGAAGDAAGVDYWVSQLKTGGADARANFVAQFVNDALTVDVASFTNLTAEERAVAQGRQDTLTNKANVGLHFAEKFGAASNITATGDITQDPAYLAAQAAIKNVTADPATAAAAEGRIDIAVGTSDPVGSLVGQNSALTAALVDLQAKTVAEAQALEALALADNAADAAPITDAALLEKFVTDFDDAAALAAVSDANSSVADAQKDVADSTNALTAARALNSDVALKTAATQAQTAVDNDSAVKALQVTANNAKTALASTTDLAVLTAVQDALSAYVKAGGLVSTELNDTTNVTVGDLVNQVNAVLNLKVGVDGDAAFIAAAQKTLVENFLDGADNAFVVPVSTPATASETALQTAITKAEARDAAYDASVKADLAFSTEGSGKGAALLAAEAAVTARDGQIKAVADAAAAVTKEQADQVKVVAAYDAHTAASDKVVAAEKAIADLGYNVGTLTPGKDLFVADAAKVGVAGTVTIGAGFATGDELFIGTQYKFGGATDATKTIGDLYAAGNASALEVFFEQSGANTIVHVEAKAFANAGAAPANDVANIVLTGVNANTLTFENGFVHVA
;
A
#
# COMPACT_ATOMS: atom_id res chain seq x y z
N MET A 1 -5.92 24.53 -20.04
CA MET A 1 -5.61 23.89 -21.34
C MET A 1 -4.29 23.14 -21.23
N ALA A 2 -4.33 21.82 -21.36
CA ALA A 2 -3.11 21.02 -21.51
C ALA A 2 -2.42 21.43 -22.82
N THR A 3 -1.13 21.74 -22.77
CA THR A 3 -0.37 22.13 -23.97
C THR A 3 0.28 20.90 -24.59
N ALA A 4 -0.38 20.31 -25.59
CA ALA A 4 0.24 19.29 -26.41
C ALA A 4 1.37 19.89 -27.28
N THR A 5 2.51 19.23 -27.33
CA THR A 5 3.66 19.65 -28.14
C THR A 5 3.38 19.50 -29.63
N ASN A 6 4.16 20.18 -30.48
CA ASN A 6 4.06 19.98 -31.93
C ASN A 6 4.35 18.52 -32.32
N ALA A 7 5.31 17.88 -31.65
CA ALA A 7 5.64 16.48 -31.83
C ALA A 7 4.43 15.58 -31.51
N GLN A 8 3.73 15.79 -30.40
CA GLN A 8 2.53 15.03 -30.04
C GLN A 8 1.39 15.23 -31.05
N LYS A 9 1.22 16.46 -31.57
CA LYS A 9 0.24 16.74 -32.62
C LYS A 9 0.59 16.01 -33.92
N ILE A 10 1.85 15.98 -34.32
CA ILE A 10 2.32 15.21 -35.48
C ILE A 10 2.08 13.72 -35.27
N ALA A 11 2.49 13.17 -34.13
CA ALA A 11 2.28 11.77 -33.79
C ALA A 11 0.79 11.40 -33.78
N GLY A 12 -0.07 12.28 -33.25
CA GLY A 12 -1.52 12.14 -33.31
C GLY A 12 -2.07 12.14 -34.75
N LEU A 13 -1.53 12.98 -35.64
CA LEU A 13 -1.87 12.94 -37.07
C LEU A 13 -1.43 11.62 -37.72
N TYR A 14 -0.24 11.10 -37.41
CA TYR A 14 0.20 9.78 -37.90
C TYR A 14 -0.74 8.66 -37.44
N ALA A 15 -1.15 8.65 -36.17
CA ALA A 15 -2.13 7.70 -35.66
C ALA A 15 -3.49 7.83 -36.36
N ALA A 16 -3.95 9.05 -36.64
CA ALA A 16 -5.24 9.30 -37.27
C ALA A 16 -5.28 8.96 -38.78
N PHE A 17 -4.25 9.36 -39.53
CA PHE A 17 -4.22 9.22 -40.99
C PHE A 17 -3.73 7.85 -41.44
N PHE A 18 -2.82 7.23 -40.68
CA PHE A 18 -2.06 6.07 -41.12
C PHE A 18 -2.07 4.90 -40.12
N GLU A 19 -2.76 5.06 -38.98
CA GLU A 19 -2.84 4.04 -37.92
C GLU A 19 -1.46 3.55 -37.43
N ARG A 20 -0.44 4.42 -37.49
CA ARG A 20 0.93 4.08 -37.08
C ARG A 20 1.61 5.18 -36.29
N ALA A 21 2.68 4.84 -35.58
CA ALA A 21 3.65 5.79 -35.05
C ALA A 21 4.37 6.54 -36.20
N PRO A 22 4.84 7.79 -35.98
CA PRO A 22 5.76 8.43 -36.91
C PRO A 22 7.07 7.64 -37.02
N ASP A 23 7.72 7.68 -38.19
CA ASP A 23 9.13 7.30 -38.31
C ASP A 23 10.05 8.50 -38.00
N ALA A 24 11.30 8.23 -37.68
CA ALA A 24 12.26 9.25 -37.24
C ALA A 24 12.50 10.34 -38.30
N ALA A 25 12.68 9.96 -39.57
CA ALA A 25 12.89 10.91 -40.66
C ALA A 25 11.64 11.74 -40.93
N GLY A 26 10.46 11.10 -40.95
CA GLY A 26 9.17 11.75 -41.13
C GLY A 26 8.86 12.73 -40.00
N LEU A 27 9.04 12.33 -38.74
CA LEU A 27 8.84 13.21 -37.58
C LEU A 27 9.72 14.46 -37.69
N SER A 28 11.02 14.26 -37.91
CA SER A 28 11.99 15.35 -38.05
C SER A 28 11.63 16.31 -39.19
N TYR A 29 11.20 15.79 -40.34
CA TYR A 29 10.76 16.61 -41.47
C TYR A 29 9.56 17.49 -41.10
N TRP A 30 8.52 16.93 -40.50
CA TRP A 30 7.29 17.65 -40.17
C TRP A 30 7.47 18.65 -39.03
N GLU A 31 8.29 18.33 -38.03
CA GLU A 31 8.71 19.28 -37.00
C GLU A 31 9.45 20.47 -37.62
N GLY A 32 10.32 20.21 -38.60
CA GLY A 32 10.97 21.24 -39.40
C GLY A 32 9.97 22.17 -40.11
N GLN A 33 8.85 21.64 -40.63
CA GLN A 33 7.83 22.46 -41.30
C GLN A 33 7.11 23.43 -40.34
N PHE A 34 6.93 23.07 -39.06
CA PHE A 34 6.35 23.99 -38.07
C PHE A 34 7.25 25.21 -37.82
N THR A 35 8.57 25.07 -37.91
CA THR A 35 9.50 26.21 -37.80
C THR A 35 9.37 27.21 -38.97
N GLY A 36 8.75 26.78 -40.08
CA GLY A 36 8.50 27.57 -41.29
C GLY A 36 7.10 28.20 -41.40
N ASN A 37 6.34 28.31 -40.29
CA ASN A 37 4.94 28.77 -40.21
C ASN A 37 3.87 27.79 -40.72
N ALA A 38 4.18 26.49 -40.88
CA ALA A 38 3.13 25.50 -41.15
C ALA A 38 2.20 25.33 -39.93
N THR A 39 0.92 25.04 -40.19
CA THR A 39 -0.08 24.71 -39.17
C THR A 39 -0.40 23.21 -39.18
N VAL A 40 -1.04 22.69 -38.12
CA VAL A 40 -1.54 21.30 -38.08
C VAL A 40 -2.43 21.00 -39.30
N ASN A 41 -3.27 21.96 -39.71
CA ASN A 41 -4.10 21.84 -40.92
C ASN A 41 -3.29 21.73 -42.20
N THR A 42 -2.23 22.55 -42.34
CA THR A 42 -1.37 22.52 -43.53
C THR A 42 -0.68 21.16 -43.68
N ILE A 43 -0.24 20.56 -42.57
CA ILE A 43 0.36 19.22 -42.55
C ILE A 43 -0.68 18.15 -42.85
N ALA A 44 -1.87 18.24 -42.25
CA ALA A 44 -2.96 17.29 -42.49
C ALA A 44 -3.40 17.26 -43.96
N VAL A 45 -3.42 18.40 -44.66
CA VAL A 45 -3.70 18.44 -46.11
C VAL A 45 -2.64 17.66 -46.90
N GLN A 46 -1.36 17.78 -46.52
CA GLN A 46 -0.29 17.00 -47.16
C GLN A 46 -0.38 15.50 -46.82
N PHE A 47 -0.79 15.15 -45.61
CA PHE A 47 -1.04 13.75 -45.24
C PHE A 47 -2.20 13.15 -46.05
N ALA A 48 -3.28 13.91 -46.23
CA ALA A 48 -4.44 13.48 -47.03
C ALA A 48 -4.11 13.26 -48.52
N ALA A 49 -3.08 13.93 -49.03
CA ALA A 49 -2.58 13.74 -50.39
C ALA A 49 -1.78 12.43 -50.56
N ASN A 50 -1.40 11.76 -49.46
CA ASN A 50 -0.71 10.48 -49.52
C ASN A 50 -1.65 9.38 -50.06
N PRO A 51 -1.21 8.51 -51.00
CA PRO A 51 -2.03 7.43 -51.53
C PRO A 51 -2.63 6.49 -50.47
N VAL A 52 -1.97 6.31 -49.32
CA VAL A 52 -2.51 5.52 -48.20
C VAL A 52 -3.81 6.10 -47.68
N PHE A 53 -3.95 7.43 -47.59
CA PHE A 53 -5.20 8.04 -47.13
C PHE A 53 -6.37 7.72 -48.07
N ALA A 54 -6.14 7.79 -49.39
CA ALA A 54 -7.15 7.44 -50.38
C ALA A 54 -7.47 5.93 -50.34
N ALA A 55 -6.48 5.07 -50.10
CA ALA A 55 -6.68 3.63 -49.95
C ALA A 55 -7.51 3.28 -48.70
N THR A 56 -7.22 3.92 -47.56
CA THR A 56 -7.89 3.67 -46.27
C THR A 56 -9.30 4.28 -46.22
N TYR A 57 -9.47 5.52 -46.69
CA TYR A 57 -10.67 6.31 -46.45
C TYR A 57 -11.43 6.76 -47.71
N GLY A 58 -10.85 6.60 -48.90
CA GLY A 58 -11.36 7.20 -50.14
C GLY A 58 -12.73 6.67 -50.59
N SER A 59 -13.04 5.41 -50.29
CA SER A 59 -14.34 4.78 -50.62
C SER A 59 -15.41 4.98 -49.54
N LEU A 60 -15.03 5.48 -48.35
CA LEU A 60 -15.96 5.65 -47.24
C LEU A 60 -16.88 6.84 -47.45
N THR A 61 -18.15 6.69 -47.06
CA THR A 61 -19.06 7.82 -46.88
C THR A 61 -18.58 8.73 -45.74
N ASP A 62 -19.05 9.97 -45.68
CA ASP A 62 -18.62 10.90 -44.61
C ASP A 62 -18.92 10.37 -43.20
N VAL A 63 -20.06 9.69 -43.01
CA VAL A 63 -20.41 9.06 -41.73
C VAL A 63 -19.44 7.93 -41.39
N GLN A 64 -19.13 7.06 -42.36
CA GLN A 64 -18.17 5.96 -42.15
C GLN A 64 -16.76 6.49 -41.87
N PHE A 65 -16.35 7.54 -42.58
CA PHE A 65 -15.05 8.19 -42.39
C PHE A 65 -14.93 8.81 -40.99
N VAL A 66 -15.92 9.59 -40.55
CA VAL A 66 -15.93 10.19 -39.20
C VAL A 66 -15.86 9.10 -38.13
N ASN A 67 -16.67 8.04 -38.24
CA ASN A 67 -16.65 6.93 -37.28
C ASN A 67 -15.31 6.19 -37.26
N ALA A 68 -14.68 5.98 -38.42
CA ALA A 68 -13.35 5.38 -38.49
C ALA A 68 -12.31 6.24 -37.77
N VAL A 69 -12.33 7.56 -37.97
CA VAL A 69 -11.42 8.49 -37.27
C VAL A 69 -11.65 8.47 -35.75
N TYR A 70 -12.91 8.44 -35.28
CA TYR A 70 -13.21 8.28 -33.85
C TYR A 70 -12.58 7.00 -33.27
N GLN A 71 -12.77 5.86 -33.95
CA GLN A 71 -12.24 4.59 -33.49
C GLN A 71 -10.70 4.57 -33.51
N ASN A 72 -10.09 5.06 -34.59
CA ASN A 72 -8.65 5.00 -34.80
C ASN A 72 -7.90 5.91 -33.83
N VAL A 73 -8.44 7.10 -33.59
CA VAL A 73 -7.81 8.14 -32.77
C VAL A 73 -8.11 7.94 -31.28
N LEU A 74 -9.37 7.68 -30.93
CA LEU A 74 -9.83 7.67 -29.53
C LEU A 74 -10.14 6.27 -28.98
N GLY A 75 -10.05 5.22 -29.80
CA GLY A 75 -10.31 3.84 -29.39
C GLY A 75 -11.80 3.51 -29.17
N ALA A 76 -12.70 4.45 -29.44
CA ALA A 76 -14.13 4.30 -29.20
C ALA A 76 -14.96 5.02 -30.27
N ALA A 77 -16.20 4.55 -30.47
CA ALA A 77 -17.16 5.20 -31.35
C ALA A 77 -17.53 6.61 -30.84
N GLY A 78 -17.77 7.52 -31.77
CA GLY A 78 -18.33 8.84 -31.49
C GLY A 78 -19.79 8.74 -31.06
N ASP A 79 -20.24 9.68 -30.24
CA ASP A 79 -21.67 9.83 -29.97
C ASP A 79 -22.38 10.41 -31.20
N ALA A 80 -23.69 10.18 -31.28
CA ALA A 80 -24.49 10.56 -32.46
C ALA A 80 -24.40 12.06 -32.77
N ALA A 81 -24.41 12.93 -31.74
CA ALA A 81 -24.38 14.38 -31.93
C ALA A 81 -23.02 14.86 -32.44
N GLY A 82 -21.92 14.33 -31.90
CA GLY A 82 -20.56 14.60 -32.37
C GLY A 82 -20.35 14.13 -33.81
N VAL A 83 -20.80 12.92 -34.16
CA VAL A 83 -20.71 12.40 -35.52
C VAL A 83 -21.50 13.27 -36.50
N ASP A 84 -22.75 13.63 -36.16
CA ASP A 84 -23.60 14.49 -37.00
C ASP A 84 -22.98 15.88 -37.21
N TYR A 85 -22.38 16.45 -36.16
CA TYR A 85 -21.67 17.73 -36.24
C TYR A 85 -20.54 17.66 -37.28
N TRP A 86 -19.64 16.67 -37.18
CA TRP A 86 -18.52 16.53 -38.10
C TRP A 86 -18.98 16.22 -39.53
N VAL A 87 -19.98 15.37 -39.70
CA VAL A 87 -20.57 15.10 -41.02
C VAL A 87 -21.15 16.37 -41.65
N SER A 88 -21.77 17.25 -40.85
CA SER A 88 -22.21 18.56 -41.35
C SER A 88 -21.04 19.44 -41.79
N GLN A 89 -19.94 19.46 -41.02
CA GLN A 89 -18.74 20.22 -41.40
C GLN A 89 -18.13 19.71 -42.70
N LEU A 90 -18.11 18.39 -42.92
CA LEU A 90 -17.61 17.78 -44.15
C LEU A 90 -18.41 18.20 -45.38
N LYS A 91 -19.73 18.29 -45.28
CA LYS A 91 -20.62 18.70 -46.40
C LYS A 91 -20.38 20.14 -46.85
N THR A 92 -19.98 21.04 -45.95
CA THR A 92 -19.81 22.47 -46.24
C THR A 92 -18.36 22.89 -46.44
N GLY A 93 -17.38 22.04 -46.12
CA GLY A 93 -15.96 22.40 -46.01
C GLY A 93 -15.12 22.35 -47.30
N GLY A 94 -15.69 21.96 -48.44
CA GLY A 94 -14.97 21.91 -49.72
C GLY A 94 -13.97 20.75 -49.86
N ALA A 95 -12.99 20.89 -50.77
CA ALA A 95 -12.08 19.80 -51.15
C ALA A 95 -11.19 19.29 -50.01
N ASP A 96 -10.82 20.17 -49.06
CA ASP A 96 -9.93 19.84 -47.95
C ASP A 96 -10.69 19.47 -46.66
N ALA A 97 -12.02 19.34 -46.72
CA ALA A 97 -12.86 19.19 -45.52
C ALA A 97 -12.46 17.99 -44.65
N ARG A 98 -12.14 16.85 -45.27
CA ARG A 98 -11.71 15.64 -44.55
C ARG A 98 -10.37 15.82 -43.84
N ALA A 99 -9.41 16.46 -44.49
CA ALA A 99 -8.10 16.75 -43.89
C ALA A 99 -8.22 17.73 -42.71
N ASN A 100 -9.03 18.79 -42.90
CA ASN A 100 -9.28 19.79 -41.88
C ASN A 100 -10.02 19.22 -40.66
N PHE A 101 -10.99 18.30 -40.89
CA PHE A 101 -11.64 17.57 -39.80
C PHE A 101 -10.62 16.81 -38.96
N VAL A 102 -9.78 15.96 -39.56
CA VAL A 102 -8.82 15.17 -38.79
C VAL A 102 -7.82 16.07 -38.04
N ALA A 103 -7.35 17.14 -38.67
CA ALA A 103 -6.47 18.12 -38.04
C ALA A 103 -7.08 18.73 -36.77
N GLN A 104 -8.32 19.22 -36.91
CA GLN A 104 -9.04 19.83 -35.80
C GLN A 104 -9.35 18.80 -34.72
N PHE A 105 -9.82 17.62 -35.11
CA PHE A 105 -10.18 16.54 -34.20
C PHE A 105 -8.99 16.09 -33.35
N VAL A 106 -7.82 15.87 -33.94
CA VAL A 106 -6.57 15.52 -33.23
C VAL A 106 -6.14 16.66 -32.30
N ASN A 107 -6.14 17.90 -32.79
CA ASN A 107 -5.74 19.05 -31.97
C ASN A 107 -6.67 19.21 -30.76
N ASP A 108 -7.98 19.15 -30.98
CA ASP A 108 -8.97 19.35 -29.92
C ASP A 108 -8.90 18.20 -28.91
N ALA A 109 -8.81 16.95 -29.36
CA ALA A 109 -8.64 15.79 -28.48
C ALA A 109 -7.38 15.87 -27.59
N LEU A 110 -6.26 16.38 -28.11
CA LEU A 110 -5.01 16.54 -27.36
C LEU A 110 -4.98 17.76 -26.42
N THR A 111 -5.80 18.79 -26.66
CA THR A 111 -5.65 20.09 -25.97
C THR A 111 -6.87 20.51 -25.16
N VAL A 112 -8.00 19.84 -25.34
CA VAL A 112 -9.24 20.10 -24.61
C VAL A 112 -9.00 20.01 -23.10
N ASP A 113 -9.54 20.98 -22.37
CA ASP A 113 -9.50 20.99 -20.90
C ASP A 113 -10.78 20.31 -20.40
N VAL A 114 -10.75 18.97 -20.30
CA VAL A 114 -11.93 18.17 -19.92
C VAL A 114 -12.50 18.61 -18.56
N ALA A 115 -11.63 19.02 -17.63
CA ALA A 115 -12.03 19.51 -16.31
C ALA A 115 -12.83 20.82 -16.37
N SER A 116 -12.70 21.61 -17.44
CA SER A 116 -13.44 22.88 -17.61
C SER A 116 -14.93 22.68 -17.94
N PHE A 117 -15.35 21.48 -18.33
CA PHE A 117 -16.74 21.16 -18.66
C PHE A 117 -17.55 20.84 -17.40
N THR A 118 -18.11 21.89 -16.79
CA THR A 118 -18.93 21.79 -15.56
C THR A 118 -20.32 21.18 -15.78
N ASN A 119 -20.77 21.05 -17.03
CA ASN A 119 -22.06 20.49 -17.41
C ASN A 119 -22.04 18.96 -17.60
N LEU A 120 -20.88 18.31 -17.48
CA LEU A 120 -20.75 16.86 -17.56
C LEU A 120 -20.92 16.21 -16.19
N THR A 121 -21.62 15.07 -16.17
CA THR A 121 -21.60 14.12 -15.04
C THR A 121 -20.17 13.59 -14.79
N ALA A 122 -19.94 12.95 -13.65
CA ALA A 122 -18.63 12.38 -13.33
C ALA A 122 -18.25 11.27 -14.34
N GLU A 123 -19.22 10.46 -14.74
CA GLU A 123 -19.08 9.37 -15.70
C GLU A 123 -18.76 9.90 -17.11
N GLU A 124 -19.51 10.90 -17.59
CA GLU A 124 -19.25 11.52 -18.90
C GLU A 124 -17.88 12.19 -18.94
N ARG A 125 -17.46 12.83 -17.84
CA ARG A 125 -16.13 13.43 -17.73
C ARG A 125 -15.03 12.37 -17.75
N ALA A 126 -15.21 11.25 -17.06
CA ALA A 126 -14.25 10.13 -17.07
C ALA A 126 -14.12 9.53 -18.47
N VAL A 127 -15.22 9.35 -19.21
CA VAL A 127 -15.19 8.89 -20.60
C VAL A 127 -14.47 9.89 -21.52
N ALA A 128 -14.74 11.19 -21.36
CA ALA A 128 -14.07 12.24 -22.13
C ALA A 128 -12.56 12.28 -21.83
N GLN A 129 -12.17 12.13 -20.56
CA GLN A 129 -10.77 12.06 -20.16
C GLN A 129 -10.09 10.82 -20.76
N GLY A 130 -10.71 9.65 -20.67
CA GLY A 130 -10.16 8.42 -21.25
C GLY A 130 -9.94 8.51 -22.77
N ARG A 131 -10.81 9.21 -23.50
CA ARG A 131 -10.61 9.49 -24.94
C ARG A 131 -9.37 10.35 -25.19
N GLN A 132 -9.19 11.42 -24.42
CA GLN A 132 -7.99 12.28 -24.48
C GLN A 132 -6.72 11.49 -24.11
N ASP A 133 -6.78 10.70 -23.04
CA ASP A 133 -5.67 9.88 -22.56
C ASP A 133 -5.25 8.85 -23.60
N THR A 134 -6.21 8.22 -24.30
CA THR A 134 -5.93 7.26 -25.38
C THR A 134 -5.05 7.87 -26.47
N LEU A 135 -5.41 9.05 -26.98
CA LEU A 135 -4.63 9.71 -28.03
C LEU A 135 -3.28 10.22 -27.49
N THR A 136 -3.27 10.73 -26.26
CA THR A 136 -2.04 11.21 -25.60
C THR A 136 -1.04 10.06 -25.44
N ASN A 137 -1.51 8.90 -24.96
CA ASN A 137 -0.72 7.68 -24.81
C ASN A 137 -0.18 7.20 -26.16
N LYS A 138 -1.03 7.11 -27.19
CA LYS A 138 -0.59 6.74 -28.55
C LYS A 138 0.46 7.70 -29.11
N ALA A 139 0.28 9.00 -28.90
CA ALA A 139 1.23 10.01 -29.34
C ALA A 139 2.58 9.86 -28.63
N ASN A 140 2.58 9.70 -27.31
CA ASN A 140 3.80 9.52 -26.50
C ASN A 140 4.56 8.24 -26.90
N VAL A 141 3.86 7.11 -26.97
CA VAL A 141 4.44 5.83 -27.44
C VAL A 141 5.00 5.97 -28.86
N GLY A 142 4.28 6.66 -29.74
CA GLY A 142 4.75 6.90 -31.11
C GLY A 142 6.00 7.77 -31.20
N LEU A 143 6.15 8.76 -30.31
CA LEU A 143 7.38 9.55 -30.20
C LEU A 143 8.53 8.72 -29.65
N HIS A 144 8.27 7.91 -28.61
CA HIS A 144 9.25 6.98 -28.05
C HIS A 144 9.74 5.98 -29.11
N PHE A 145 8.83 5.44 -29.92
CA PHE A 145 9.17 4.56 -31.05
C PHE A 145 10.13 5.26 -32.03
N ALA A 146 9.78 6.45 -32.52
CA ALA A 146 10.60 7.18 -33.47
C ALA A 146 12.00 7.51 -32.92
N GLU A 147 12.08 7.91 -31.65
CA GLU A 147 13.33 8.20 -30.96
C GLU A 147 14.21 6.96 -30.82
N LYS A 148 13.64 5.85 -30.30
CA LYS A 148 14.39 4.64 -29.98
C LYS A 148 14.82 3.86 -31.21
N PHE A 149 13.94 3.71 -32.20
CA PHE A 149 14.28 3.00 -33.43
C PHE A 149 15.18 3.83 -34.35
N GLY A 150 15.12 5.17 -34.26
CA GLY A 150 15.89 6.06 -35.11
C GLY A 150 15.75 5.68 -36.59
N ALA A 151 16.87 5.49 -37.28
CA ALA A 151 16.89 5.13 -38.70
C ALA A 151 16.18 3.81 -39.03
N ALA A 152 16.06 2.87 -38.07
CA ALA A 152 15.37 1.59 -38.28
C ALA A 152 13.85 1.75 -38.39
N SER A 153 13.29 2.88 -37.97
CA SER A 153 11.86 3.20 -38.16
C SER A 153 11.55 3.73 -39.56
N ASN A 154 12.56 4.15 -40.33
CA ASN A 154 12.35 4.80 -41.62
C ASN A 154 11.86 3.82 -42.68
N ILE A 155 10.79 4.18 -43.38
CA ILE A 155 10.24 3.40 -44.49
C ILE A 155 11.24 3.41 -45.65
N THR A 156 11.53 2.24 -46.19
CA THR A 156 12.51 2.06 -47.29
C THR A 156 11.87 1.59 -48.59
N ALA A 157 10.62 1.12 -48.52
CA ALA A 157 9.86 0.67 -49.67
C ALA A 157 9.63 1.81 -50.69
N THR A 158 9.87 1.47 -51.96
CA THR A 158 9.61 2.35 -53.11
C THR A 158 8.32 2.01 -53.85
N GLY A 159 7.61 0.96 -53.41
CA GLY A 159 6.34 0.47 -53.94
C GLY A 159 5.20 0.68 -52.94
N ASP A 160 4.44 -0.39 -52.64
CA ASP A 160 3.41 -0.35 -51.61
C ASP A 160 4.06 -0.23 -50.21
N ILE A 161 3.99 0.96 -49.64
CA ILE A 161 4.59 1.27 -48.34
C ILE A 161 3.88 0.54 -47.18
N THR A 162 2.66 0.05 -47.38
CA THR A 162 1.90 -0.63 -46.30
C THR A 162 2.49 -2.00 -45.95
N GLN A 163 3.28 -2.58 -46.86
CA GLN A 163 3.96 -3.86 -46.68
C GLN A 163 5.42 -3.71 -46.21
N ASP A 164 5.89 -2.47 -46.00
CA ASP A 164 7.25 -2.23 -45.49
C ASP A 164 7.35 -2.72 -44.03
N PRO A 165 8.39 -3.49 -43.66
CA PRO A 165 8.56 -3.96 -42.30
C PRO A 165 8.56 -2.84 -41.24
N ALA A 166 9.22 -1.71 -41.51
CA ALA A 166 9.25 -0.58 -40.59
C ALA A 166 7.87 0.11 -40.48
N TYR A 167 7.08 0.09 -41.56
CA TYR A 167 5.68 0.54 -41.53
C TYR A 167 4.82 -0.35 -40.62
N LEU A 168 4.95 -1.67 -40.74
CA LEU A 168 4.25 -2.63 -39.88
C LEU A 168 4.69 -2.52 -38.41
N ALA A 169 5.98 -2.30 -38.15
CA ALA A 169 6.49 -2.08 -36.79
C ALA A 169 5.94 -0.79 -36.19
N ALA A 170 5.83 0.28 -36.98
CA ALA A 170 5.23 1.53 -36.55
C ALA A 170 3.73 1.38 -36.21
N GLN A 171 2.98 0.53 -36.94
CA GLN A 171 1.62 0.17 -36.55
C GLN A 171 1.61 -0.63 -35.24
N ALA A 172 2.45 -1.65 -35.14
CA ALA A 172 2.54 -2.52 -33.97
C ALA A 172 2.96 -1.79 -32.68
N ALA A 173 3.74 -0.71 -32.80
CA ALA A 173 4.20 0.11 -31.69
C ALA A 173 3.04 0.78 -30.94
N ILE A 174 2.04 1.32 -31.64
CA ILE A 174 0.88 1.99 -31.04
C ILE A 174 -0.38 1.13 -30.99
N LYS A 175 -0.30 -0.09 -31.54
CA LYS A 175 -1.40 -1.06 -31.52
C LYS A 175 -1.73 -1.44 -30.07
N ASN A 176 -3.01 -1.43 -29.74
CA ASN A 176 -3.56 -1.71 -28.40
C ASN A 176 -3.20 -0.70 -27.29
N VAL A 177 -2.61 0.45 -27.61
CA VAL A 177 -2.47 1.54 -26.65
C VAL A 177 -3.84 2.17 -26.41
N THR A 178 -4.27 2.17 -25.14
CA THR A 178 -5.60 2.65 -24.69
C THR A 178 -5.47 3.85 -23.76
N ALA A 179 -6.58 4.24 -23.11
CA ALA A 179 -6.61 5.24 -22.05
C ALA A 179 -5.79 4.82 -20.82
N ASP A 180 -5.64 3.51 -20.57
CA ASP A 180 -4.88 3.00 -19.41
C ASP A 180 -3.37 3.26 -19.61
N PRO A 181 -2.72 4.04 -18.72
CA PRO A 181 -1.28 4.31 -18.80
C PRO A 181 -0.42 3.05 -18.79
N ALA A 182 -0.89 1.93 -18.20
CA ALA A 182 -0.16 0.67 -18.23
C ALA A 182 0.02 0.12 -19.65
N THR A 183 -0.98 0.31 -20.52
CA THR A 183 -0.88 -0.13 -21.92
C THR A 183 0.15 0.69 -22.70
N ALA A 184 0.33 1.97 -22.35
CA ALA A 184 1.38 2.82 -22.90
C ALA A 184 2.77 2.39 -22.42
N ALA A 185 2.93 2.17 -21.11
CA ALA A 185 4.18 1.70 -20.51
C ALA A 185 4.60 0.32 -21.06
N ALA A 186 3.65 -0.60 -21.26
CA ALA A 186 3.91 -1.90 -21.88
C ALA A 186 4.38 -1.74 -23.34
N ALA A 187 3.78 -0.81 -24.09
CA ALA A 187 4.20 -0.53 -25.46
C ALA A 187 5.61 0.10 -25.53
N GLU A 188 5.92 1.06 -24.65
CA GLU A 188 7.26 1.67 -24.52
C GLU A 188 8.32 0.63 -24.13
N GLY A 189 8.01 -0.25 -23.17
CA GLY A 189 8.87 -1.36 -22.79
C GLY A 189 9.18 -2.27 -23.99
N ARG A 190 8.16 -2.66 -24.77
CA ARG A 190 8.35 -3.47 -26.00
C ARG A 190 9.26 -2.79 -27.01
N ILE A 191 9.14 -1.48 -27.18
CA ILE A 191 10.00 -0.68 -28.06
C ILE A 191 11.45 -0.72 -27.55
N ASP A 192 11.66 -0.46 -26.26
CA ASP A 192 13.00 -0.47 -25.63
C ASP A 192 13.68 -1.84 -25.73
N ILE A 193 12.90 -2.91 -25.62
CA ILE A 193 13.34 -4.28 -25.83
C ILE A 193 13.74 -4.50 -27.29
N ALA A 194 12.84 -4.16 -28.22
CA ALA A 194 13.01 -4.48 -29.62
C ALA A 194 14.30 -3.86 -30.18
N VAL A 195 14.61 -2.62 -29.82
CA VAL A 195 15.86 -1.94 -30.24
C VAL A 195 17.14 -2.60 -29.72
N GLY A 196 17.06 -3.44 -28.69
CA GLY A 196 18.19 -4.20 -28.16
C GLY A 196 18.46 -5.53 -28.89
N THR A 197 17.56 -5.93 -29.80
CA THR A 197 17.64 -7.18 -30.57
C THR A 197 18.42 -7.00 -31.88
N SER A 198 18.77 -8.13 -32.53
CA SER A 198 19.40 -8.11 -33.86
C SER A 198 18.43 -7.77 -35.00
N ASP A 199 17.12 -7.85 -34.74
CA ASP A 199 16.06 -7.46 -35.69
C ASP A 199 14.95 -6.69 -34.93
N PRO A 200 15.15 -5.40 -34.65
CA PRO A 200 14.16 -4.60 -33.92
C PRO A 200 12.79 -4.54 -34.58
N VAL A 201 12.78 -4.48 -35.91
CA VAL A 201 11.54 -4.41 -36.69
C VAL A 201 10.79 -5.73 -36.59
N GLY A 202 11.47 -6.85 -36.88
CA GLY A 202 10.91 -8.19 -36.72
C GLY A 202 10.45 -8.49 -35.29
N SER A 203 11.12 -7.94 -34.27
CA SER A 203 10.75 -8.13 -32.86
C SER A 203 9.44 -7.44 -32.48
N LEU A 204 9.06 -6.34 -33.16
CA LEU A 204 7.77 -5.68 -32.96
C LEU A 204 6.63 -6.31 -33.78
N VAL A 205 6.93 -6.92 -34.94
CA VAL A 205 5.90 -7.48 -35.85
C VAL A 205 5.82 -9.01 -35.87
N GLY A 206 6.76 -9.70 -35.22
CA GLY A 206 6.87 -11.15 -35.17
C GLY A 206 5.81 -11.83 -34.30
N GLN A 207 5.71 -13.17 -34.39
CA GLN A 207 4.61 -13.95 -33.81
C GLN A 207 4.35 -13.69 -32.31
N ASN A 208 5.39 -13.40 -31.53
CA ASN A 208 5.26 -13.30 -30.06
C ASN A 208 5.09 -11.86 -29.55
N SER A 209 5.02 -10.84 -30.42
CA SER A 209 5.03 -9.44 -29.97
C SER A 209 3.75 -9.01 -29.23
N ALA A 210 2.60 -9.58 -29.59
CA ALA A 210 1.34 -9.39 -28.88
C ALA A 210 1.31 -10.15 -27.54
N LEU A 211 1.92 -11.33 -27.51
CA LEU A 211 2.06 -12.16 -26.31
C LEU A 211 2.98 -11.50 -25.28
N THR A 212 4.12 -10.94 -25.72
CA THR A 212 5.00 -10.11 -24.87
C THR A 212 4.25 -8.94 -24.24
N ALA A 213 3.40 -8.25 -25.01
CA ALA A 213 2.62 -7.12 -24.51
C ALA A 213 1.67 -7.53 -23.38
N ALA A 214 0.94 -8.62 -23.61
CA ALA A 214 -0.04 -9.13 -22.66
C ALA A 214 0.65 -9.66 -21.39
N LEU A 215 1.84 -10.23 -21.50
CA LEU A 215 2.65 -10.67 -20.35
C LEU A 215 3.19 -9.52 -19.50
N VAL A 216 3.71 -8.47 -20.14
CA VAL A 216 4.20 -7.27 -19.43
C VAL A 216 3.03 -6.58 -18.71
N ASP A 217 1.87 -6.50 -19.34
CA ASP A 217 0.66 -5.96 -18.70
C ASP A 217 0.23 -6.83 -17.51
N LEU A 218 0.14 -8.16 -17.69
CA LEU A 218 -0.18 -9.10 -16.61
C LEU A 218 0.76 -8.90 -15.40
N GLN A 219 2.07 -8.87 -15.63
CA GLN A 219 3.06 -8.63 -14.56
C GLN A 219 2.80 -7.31 -13.82
N ALA A 220 2.53 -6.22 -14.54
CA ALA A 220 2.23 -4.93 -13.95
C ALA A 220 0.93 -4.96 -13.12
N LYS A 221 -0.11 -5.64 -13.61
CA LYS A 221 -1.39 -5.77 -12.89
C LYS A 221 -1.25 -6.62 -11.63
N THR A 222 -0.50 -7.72 -11.67
CA THR A 222 -0.23 -8.57 -10.49
C THR A 222 0.55 -7.80 -9.42
N VAL A 223 1.50 -6.94 -9.81
CA VAL A 223 2.20 -6.07 -8.83
C VAL A 223 1.23 -5.07 -8.19
N ALA A 224 0.34 -4.47 -8.98
CA ALA A 224 -0.65 -3.52 -8.45
C ALA A 224 -1.66 -4.21 -7.50
N GLU A 225 -2.08 -5.44 -7.80
CA GLU A 225 -2.93 -6.26 -6.92
C GLU A 225 -2.23 -6.54 -5.59
N ALA A 226 -0.96 -6.96 -5.62
CA ALA A 226 -0.18 -7.19 -4.40
C ALA A 226 -0.03 -5.92 -3.53
N GLN A 227 0.19 -4.76 -4.16
CA GLN A 227 0.25 -3.48 -3.46
C GLN A 227 -1.10 -3.09 -2.84
N ALA A 228 -2.22 -3.38 -3.51
CA ALA A 228 -3.54 -3.13 -2.97
C ALA A 228 -3.85 -4.06 -1.78
N LEU A 229 -3.41 -5.32 -1.86
CA LEU A 229 -3.53 -6.29 -0.77
C LEU A 229 -2.70 -5.86 0.46
N GLU A 230 -1.47 -5.38 0.25
CA GLU A 230 -0.62 -4.82 1.31
C GLU A 230 -1.28 -3.58 1.95
N ALA A 231 -1.84 -2.67 1.14
CA ALA A 231 -2.54 -1.50 1.66
C ALA A 231 -3.78 -1.88 2.48
N LEU A 232 -4.52 -2.92 2.06
CA LEU A 232 -5.66 -3.45 2.80
C LEU A 232 -5.23 -4.07 4.13
N ALA A 233 -4.18 -4.89 4.13
CA ALA A 233 -3.62 -5.46 5.35
C ALA A 233 -3.24 -4.35 6.35
N LEU A 234 -2.55 -3.31 5.89
CA LEU A 234 -2.20 -2.18 6.76
C LEU A 234 -3.42 -1.42 7.30
N ALA A 235 -4.49 -1.29 6.50
CA ALA A 235 -5.74 -0.67 6.94
C ALA A 235 -6.47 -1.52 7.99
N ASP A 236 -6.51 -2.83 7.80
CA ASP A 236 -7.07 -3.80 8.75
C ASP A 236 -6.33 -3.78 10.09
N ASN A 237 -5.00 -3.88 10.07
CA ASN A 237 -4.18 -3.77 11.27
C ASN A 237 -4.37 -2.43 12.01
N ALA A 238 -4.57 -1.34 11.28
CA ALA A 238 -4.80 -0.02 11.87
C ALA A 238 -6.21 0.13 12.48
N ALA A 239 -7.19 -0.63 11.97
CA ALA A 239 -8.55 -0.67 12.49
C ALA A 239 -8.65 -1.52 13.77
N ASP A 240 -7.79 -2.52 13.92
CA ASP A 240 -7.77 -3.40 15.08
C ASP A 240 -7.55 -2.64 16.40
N ALA A 241 -8.18 -3.13 17.47
CA ALA A 241 -8.08 -2.55 18.81
C ALA A 241 -6.66 -2.64 19.38
N ALA A 242 -5.88 -3.63 18.95
CA ALA A 242 -4.51 -3.87 19.37
C ALA A 242 -3.58 -3.97 18.15
N PRO A 243 -3.29 -2.84 17.47
CA PRO A 243 -2.53 -2.86 16.22
C PRO A 243 -1.13 -3.45 16.43
N ILE A 244 -0.68 -4.26 15.48
CA ILE A 244 0.70 -4.77 15.42
C ILE A 244 1.63 -3.58 15.19
N THR A 245 2.54 -3.35 16.14
CA THR A 245 3.54 -2.26 16.10
C THR A 245 4.97 -2.77 15.94
N ASP A 246 5.19 -4.06 16.13
CA ASP A 246 6.49 -4.69 15.85
C ASP A 246 6.66 -4.87 14.34
N ALA A 247 7.78 -4.39 13.81
CA ALA A 247 8.03 -4.37 12.36
C ALA A 247 8.11 -5.77 11.75
N ALA A 248 8.69 -6.75 12.46
CA ALA A 248 8.85 -8.11 11.94
C ALA A 248 7.52 -8.86 11.94
N LEU A 249 6.68 -8.64 12.95
CA LEU A 249 5.33 -9.19 12.98
C LEU A 249 4.42 -8.54 11.93
N LEU A 250 4.56 -7.23 11.68
CA LEU A 250 3.79 -6.53 10.65
C LEU A 250 4.17 -7.02 9.24
N GLU A 251 5.46 -7.19 8.97
CA GLU A 251 5.94 -7.74 7.71
C GLU A 251 5.39 -9.16 7.48
N LYS A 252 5.41 -10.00 8.53
CA LYS A 252 4.82 -11.34 8.47
C LYS A 252 3.31 -11.30 8.21
N PHE A 253 2.59 -10.41 8.89
CA PHE A 253 1.15 -10.23 8.71
C PHE A 253 0.81 -9.84 7.26
N VAL A 254 1.53 -8.88 6.68
CA VAL A 254 1.36 -8.49 5.27
C VAL A 254 1.67 -9.66 4.33
N THR A 255 2.72 -10.43 4.60
CA THR A 255 3.16 -11.54 3.73
C THR A 255 2.16 -12.70 3.71
N ASP A 256 1.49 -12.97 4.84
CA ASP A 256 0.50 -14.05 4.96
C ASP A 256 -0.92 -13.59 4.55
N PHE A 257 -1.13 -12.31 4.25
CA PHE A 257 -2.43 -11.75 3.92
C PHE A 257 -2.87 -12.18 2.51
N ASP A 258 -4.09 -12.69 2.40
CA ASP A 258 -4.65 -13.26 1.17
C ASP A 258 -6.10 -12.79 0.91
N ASP A 259 -6.73 -13.28 -0.16
CA ASP A 259 -8.12 -12.94 -0.53
C ASP A 259 -9.15 -13.32 0.54
N ALA A 260 -8.92 -14.42 1.26
CA ALA A 260 -9.82 -14.86 2.31
C ALA A 260 -9.73 -13.93 3.53
N ALA A 261 -8.50 -13.51 3.89
CA ALA A 261 -8.26 -12.50 4.90
C ALA A 261 -8.85 -11.14 4.51
N ALA A 262 -8.74 -10.75 3.24
CA ALA A 262 -9.34 -9.51 2.71
C ALA A 262 -10.85 -9.45 2.92
N LEU A 263 -11.56 -10.56 2.63
CA LEU A 263 -13.01 -10.63 2.87
C LEU A 263 -13.36 -10.65 4.37
N ALA A 264 -12.54 -11.31 5.19
CA ALA A 264 -12.71 -11.33 6.64
C ALA A 264 -12.56 -9.92 7.24
N ALA A 265 -11.56 -9.14 6.81
CA ALA A 265 -11.33 -7.77 7.28
C ALA A 265 -12.57 -6.87 7.10
N VAL A 266 -13.26 -6.96 5.95
CA VAL A 266 -14.51 -6.21 5.72
C VAL A 266 -15.63 -6.69 6.67
N SER A 267 -15.75 -8.00 6.88
CA SER A 267 -16.72 -8.57 7.82
C SER A 267 -16.46 -8.14 9.26
N ASP A 268 -15.19 -8.11 9.66
CA ASP A 268 -14.75 -7.74 11.00
C ASP A 268 -14.99 -6.25 11.24
N ALA A 269 -14.62 -5.38 10.30
CA ALA A 269 -14.90 -3.95 10.38
C ALA A 269 -16.41 -3.65 10.49
N ASN A 270 -17.25 -4.37 9.73
CA ASN A 270 -18.71 -4.25 9.86
C ASN A 270 -19.21 -4.67 11.26
N SER A 271 -18.63 -5.73 11.81
CA SER A 271 -18.99 -6.27 13.12
C SER A 271 -18.57 -5.32 14.24
N SER A 272 -17.37 -4.74 14.19
CA SER A 272 -16.87 -3.75 15.15
C SER A 272 -17.79 -2.52 15.22
N VAL A 273 -18.29 -2.03 14.09
CA VAL A 273 -19.29 -0.95 14.06
C VAL A 273 -20.59 -1.36 14.75
N ALA A 274 -21.08 -2.57 14.50
CA ALA A 274 -22.31 -3.08 15.12
C ALA A 274 -22.15 -3.24 16.64
N ASP A 275 -21.01 -3.73 17.10
CA ASP A 275 -20.70 -3.89 18.53
C ASP A 275 -20.61 -2.53 19.23
N ALA A 276 -19.91 -1.56 18.62
CA ALA A 276 -19.86 -0.19 19.17
C ALA A 276 -21.25 0.47 19.26
N GLN A 277 -22.13 0.22 18.28
CA GLN A 277 -23.52 0.71 18.32
C GLN A 277 -24.33 0.06 19.45
N LYS A 278 -24.09 -1.23 19.69
CA LYS A 278 -24.70 -1.95 20.81
C LYS A 278 -24.25 -1.37 22.15
N ASP A 279 -22.97 -1.02 22.29
CA ASP A 279 -22.44 -0.39 23.51
C ASP A 279 -23.07 0.98 23.80
N VAL A 280 -23.35 1.76 22.75
CA VAL A 280 -24.13 3.02 22.88
C VAL A 280 -25.53 2.73 23.41
N ALA A 281 -26.21 1.72 22.86
CA ALA A 281 -27.57 1.37 23.29
C ALA A 281 -27.59 0.90 24.75
N ASP A 282 -26.65 0.04 25.13
CA ASP A 282 -26.55 -0.49 26.50
C ASP A 282 -26.22 0.61 27.51
N SER A 283 -25.25 1.49 27.18
CA SER A 283 -24.90 2.65 28.01
C SER A 283 -26.07 3.63 28.16
N THR A 284 -26.84 3.85 27.09
CA THR A 284 -28.02 4.72 27.10
C THR A 284 -29.13 4.14 27.96
N ASN A 285 -29.36 2.82 27.88
CA ASN A 285 -30.32 2.11 28.71
C ASN A 285 -29.95 2.20 30.19
N ALA A 286 -28.66 2.02 30.52
CA ALA A 286 -28.17 2.15 31.89
C ALA A 286 -28.38 3.57 32.45
N LEU A 287 -28.05 4.61 31.68
CA LEU A 287 -28.30 6.01 32.07
C LEU A 287 -29.79 6.31 32.25
N THR A 288 -30.63 5.76 31.37
CA THR A 288 -32.09 5.92 31.44
C THR A 288 -32.67 5.27 32.69
N ALA A 289 -32.28 4.03 32.99
CA ALA A 289 -32.69 3.33 34.21
C ALA A 289 -32.26 4.11 35.46
N ALA A 290 -31.05 4.66 35.47
CA ALA A 290 -30.58 5.49 36.57
C ALA A 290 -31.42 6.76 36.74
N ARG A 291 -31.76 7.45 35.63
CA ARG A 291 -32.62 8.65 35.64
C ARG A 291 -34.04 8.37 36.13
N ALA A 292 -34.57 7.17 35.89
CA ALA A 292 -35.87 6.76 36.40
C ALA A 292 -35.88 6.59 37.93
N LEU A 293 -34.75 6.17 38.52
CA LEU A 293 -34.60 6.06 39.97
C LEU A 293 -34.51 7.45 40.62
N ASN A 294 -33.60 8.30 40.16
CA ASN A 294 -33.42 9.69 40.62
C ASN A 294 -33.07 10.63 39.45
N SER A 295 -33.71 11.81 39.40
CA SER A 295 -33.38 12.84 38.40
C SER A 295 -32.04 13.53 38.69
N ASP A 296 -31.37 14.01 37.64
CA ASP A 296 -30.09 14.74 37.74
C ASP A 296 -30.23 15.98 38.66
N VAL A 297 -31.36 16.69 38.57
CA VAL A 297 -31.70 17.83 39.43
C VAL A 297 -31.88 17.40 40.89
N ALA A 298 -32.56 16.29 41.14
CA ALA A 298 -32.77 15.79 42.50
C ALA A 298 -31.44 15.36 43.15
N LEU A 299 -30.54 14.68 42.42
CA LEU A 299 -29.22 14.30 42.93
C LEU A 299 -28.39 15.53 43.31
N LYS A 300 -28.31 16.52 42.42
CA LYS A 300 -27.57 17.76 42.67
C LYS A 300 -28.17 18.58 43.82
N THR A 301 -29.50 18.58 43.92
CA THR A 301 -30.21 19.22 45.04
C THR A 301 -29.90 18.51 46.36
N ALA A 302 -29.92 17.17 46.39
CA ALA A 302 -29.60 16.39 47.58
C ALA A 302 -28.15 16.63 48.03
N ALA A 303 -27.18 16.65 47.11
CA ALA A 303 -25.79 16.98 47.43
C ALA A 303 -25.65 18.40 47.99
N THR A 304 -26.32 19.40 47.38
CA THR A 304 -26.32 20.79 47.86
C THR A 304 -26.92 20.92 49.27
N GLN A 305 -28.01 20.20 49.53
CA GLN A 305 -28.66 20.17 50.84
C GLN A 305 -27.77 19.50 51.89
N ALA A 306 -27.14 18.38 51.56
CA ALA A 306 -26.20 17.69 52.45
C ALA A 306 -24.98 18.58 52.76
N GLN A 307 -24.44 19.29 51.77
CA GLN A 307 -23.33 20.23 51.96
C GLN A 307 -23.76 21.39 52.87
N THR A 308 -24.95 21.94 52.65
CA THR A 308 -25.49 23.00 53.52
C THR A 308 -25.68 22.51 54.96
N ALA A 309 -26.09 21.26 55.15
CA ALA A 309 -26.22 20.65 56.48
C ALA A 309 -24.86 20.46 57.18
N VAL A 310 -23.81 20.10 56.43
CA VAL A 310 -22.42 20.08 56.92
C VAL A 310 -21.96 21.50 57.28
N ASP A 311 -22.19 22.48 56.41
CA ASP A 311 -21.75 23.86 56.63
C ASP A 311 -22.37 24.53 57.85
N ASN A 312 -23.61 24.18 58.17
CA ASN A 312 -24.33 24.66 59.36
C ASN A 312 -23.86 23.98 60.66
N ASP A 313 -23.08 22.90 60.58
CA ASP A 313 -22.51 22.18 61.72
C ASP A 313 -21.00 22.45 61.81
N SER A 314 -20.59 23.36 62.70
CA SER A 314 -19.20 23.80 62.78
C SER A 314 -18.20 22.69 63.10
N ALA A 315 -18.62 21.62 63.80
CA ALA A 315 -17.74 20.49 64.12
C ALA A 315 -17.52 19.61 62.88
N VAL A 316 -18.59 19.24 62.19
CA VAL A 316 -18.51 18.42 60.97
C VAL A 316 -17.80 19.16 59.83
N LYS A 317 -18.04 20.48 59.69
CA LYS A 317 -17.34 21.32 58.72
C LYS A 317 -15.82 21.36 58.96
N ALA A 318 -15.38 21.45 60.22
CA ALA A 318 -13.96 21.42 60.55
C ALA A 318 -13.32 20.08 60.16
N LEU A 319 -14.02 18.96 60.39
CA LEU A 319 -13.59 17.64 59.94
C LEU A 319 -13.51 17.54 58.41
N GLN A 320 -14.48 18.13 57.69
CA GLN A 320 -14.45 18.19 56.22
C GLN A 320 -13.21 18.92 55.70
N VAL A 321 -12.86 20.06 56.31
CA VAL A 321 -11.66 20.82 55.95
C VAL A 321 -10.39 20.02 56.23
N THR A 322 -10.31 19.34 57.38
CA THR A 322 -9.18 18.46 57.71
C THR A 322 -9.03 17.33 56.70
N ALA A 323 -10.12 16.66 56.33
CA ALA A 323 -10.12 15.61 55.31
C ALA A 323 -9.68 16.12 53.93
N ASN A 324 -10.20 17.27 53.49
CA ASN A 324 -9.84 17.88 52.22
C ASN A 324 -8.36 18.32 52.17
N ASN A 325 -7.84 18.86 53.27
CA ASN A 325 -6.43 19.24 53.38
C ASN A 325 -5.52 18.01 53.32
N ALA A 326 -5.89 16.92 54.00
CA ALA A 326 -5.14 15.67 53.95
C ALA A 326 -5.13 15.07 52.52
N LYS A 327 -6.28 15.04 51.84
CA LYS A 327 -6.37 14.63 50.43
C LYS A 327 -5.55 15.52 49.49
N THR A 328 -5.53 16.84 49.73
CA THR A 328 -4.74 17.77 48.93
C THR A 328 -3.24 17.56 49.11
N ALA A 329 -2.79 17.31 50.34
CA ALA A 329 -1.40 16.93 50.61
C ALA A 329 -1.04 15.63 49.87
N LEU A 330 -1.97 14.67 49.84
CA LEU A 330 -1.84 13.41 49.10
C LEU A 330 -1.84 13.63 47.56
N ALA A 331 -2.52 14.63 47.02
CA ALA A 331 -2.53 14.83 45.56
C ALA A 331 -1.18 15.35 45.00
N SER A 332 -0.29 15.88 45.85
CA SER A 332 0.94 16.59 45.42
C SER A 332 2.08 15.69 44.94
N THR A 333 2.03 14.38 45.21
CA THR A 333 3.02 13.37 44.81
C THR A 333 2.34 12.02 44.56
N THR A 334 2.69 11.32 43.47
CA THR A 334 2.11 9.99 43.16
C THR A 334 2.90 8.86 43.82
N ASP A 335 2.21 7.78 44.20
CA ASP A 335 2.84 6.64 44.87
C ASP A 335 3.90 5.95 43.99
N LEU A 336 3.67 5.90 42.67
CA LEU A 336 4.62 5.37 41.69
C LEU A 336 5.91 6.22 41.60
N ALA A 337 5.79 7.55 41.69
CA ALA A 337 6.95 8.45 41.65
C ALA A 337 7.80 8.31 42.92
N VAL A 338 7.16 8.11 44.07
CA VAL A 338 7.83 7.84 45.34
C VAL A 338 8.57 6.50 45.28
N LEU A 339 7.93 5.44 44.76
CA LEU A 339 8.54 4.12 44.65
C LEU A 339 9.72 4.08 43.65
N THR A 340 9.57 4.77 42.51
CA THR A 340 10.63 4.90 41.51
C THR A 340 11.84 5.63 42.11
N ALA A 341 11.62 6.70 42.88
CA ALA A 341 12.69 7.40 43.56
C ALA A 341 13.43 6.51 44.59
N VAL A 342 12.72 5.61 45.28
CA VAL A 342 13.33 4.61 46.17
C VAL A 342 14.14 3.58 45.37
N GLN A 343 13.60 3.07 44.25
CA GLN A 343 14.31 2.13 43.37
C GLN A 343 15.62 2.72 42.81
N ASP A 344 15.57 3.98 42.36
CA ASP A 344 16.72 4.71 41.84
C ASP A 344 17.78 4.92 42.93
N ALA A 345 17.36 5.28 44.14
CA ALA A 345 18.27 5.52 45.25
C ALA A 345 18.92 4.22 45.76
N LEU A 346 18.19 3.11 45.79
CA LEU A 346 18.73 1.77 46.09
C LEU A 346 19.74 1.33 45.03
N SER A 347 19.39 1.51 43.75
CA SER A 347 20.29 1.19 42.63
C SER A 347 21.58 2.00 42.69
N ALA A 348 21.49 3.29 43.05
CA ALA A 348 22.64 4.17 43.23
C ALA A 348 23.50 3.77 44.45
N TYR A 349 22.88 3.38 45.57
CA TYR A 349 23.58 2.88 46.76
C TYR A 349 24.38 1.60 46.47
N VAL A 350 23.78 0.62 45.80
CA VAL A 350 24.46 -0.63 45.42
C VAL A 350 25.60 -0.35 44.43
N LYS A 351 25.38 0.50 43.42
CA LYS A 351 26.43 0.90 42.45
C LYS A 351 27.61 1.63 43.11
N ALA A 352 27.37 2.36 44.20
CA ALA A 352 28.41 3.03 44.99
C ALA A 352 29.22 2.07 45.89
N GLY A 353 28.96 0.76 45.83
CA GLY A 353 29.65 -0.26 46.63
C GLY A 353 28.96 -0.59 47.96
N GLY A 354 27.71 -0.14 48.15
CA GLY A 354 26.92 -0.43 49.35
C GLY A 354 26.58 -1.92 49.51
N LEU A 355 26.62 -2.37 50.77
CA LEU A 355 26.18 -3.68 51.26
C LEU A 355 24.73 -4.01 50.91
N VAL A 356 24.40 -4.99 50.07
CA VAL A 356 22.99 -5.49 50.02
C VAL A 356 22.57 -6.17 51.33
N SER A 357 23.55 -6.69 52.09
CA SER A 357 23.34 -7.23 53.44
C SER A 357 23.31 -6.15 54.52
N THR A 358 23.46 -4.87 54.16
CA THR A 358 23.36 -3.77 55.13
C THR A 358 21.94 -3.77 55.69
N GLU A 359 21.82 -3.92 57.01
CA GLU A 359 20.56 -3.77 57.72
C GLU A 359 20.14 -2.31 57.70
N LEU A 360 18.90 -2.06 57.30
CA LEU A 360 18.31 -0.72 57.25
C LEU A 360 17.72 -0.31 58.60
N ASN A 361 17.47 -1.27 59.50
CA ASN A 361 17.19 -1.00 60.92
C ASN A 361 17.72 -2.11 61.84
N ASP A 362 17.82 -1.78 63.13
CA ASP A 362 18.30 -2.68 64.19
C ASP A 362 17.18 -3.54 64.84
N THR A 363 15.93 -3.44 64.37
CA THR A 363 14.73 -3.96 65.07
C THR A 363 13.94 -5.01 64.30
N THR A 364 14.07 -5.08 62.97
CA THR A 364 13.33 -5.99 62.08
C THR A 364 14.23 -6.73 61.09
N ASN A 365 15.56 -6.56 61.17
CA ASN A 365 16.58 -7.22 60.35
C ASN A 365 16.34 -7.13 58.83
N VAL A 366 15.68 -6.06 58.35
CA VAL A 366 15.44 -5.86 56.92
C VAL A 366 16.70 -5.34 56.26
N THR A 367 17.14 -6.01 55.19
CA THR A 367 18.35 -5.61 54.46
C THR A 367 18.04 -4.75 53.24
N VAL A 368 19.05 -4.02 52.73
CA VAL A 368 18.97 -3.32 51.43
C VAL A 368 18.55 -4.26 50.30
N GLY A 369 19.01 -5.51 50.31
CA GLY A 369 18.65 -6.54 49.32
C GLY A 369 17.17 -6.93 49.38
N ASP A 370 16.61 -7.04 50.58
CA ASP A 370 15.19 -7.32 50.76
C ASP A 370 14.33 -6.19 50.20
N LEU A 371 14.71 -4.94 50.48
CA LEU A 371 13.98 -3.77 49.99
C LEU A 371 14.05 -3.65 48.45
N VAL A 372 15.21 -3.94 47.85
CA VAL A 372 15.37 -4.01 46.39
C VAL A 372 14.41 -5.05 45.79
N ASN A 373 14.33 -6.24 46.39
CA ASN A 373 13.45 -7.30 45.89
C ASN A 373 11.97 -6.90 45.98
N GLN A 374 11.56 -6.30 47.10
CA GLN A 374 10.17 -5.88 47.29
C GLN A 374 9.77 -4.75 46.32
N VAL A 375 10.59 -3.70 46.19
CA VAL A 375 10.32 -2.59 45.26
C VAL A 375 10.29 -3.06 43.81
N ASN A 376 11.21 -3.94 43.42
CA ASN A 376 11.24 -4.51 42.07
C ASN A 376 10.04 -5.43 41.80
N ALA A 377 9.59 -6.21 42.78
CA ALA A 377 8.42 -7.08 42.62
C ALA A 377 7.16 -6.25 42.29
N VAL A 378 6.99 -5.10 42.96
CA VAL A 378 5.86 -4.18 42.73
C VAL A 378 5.96 -3.52 41.35
N LEU A 379 7.15 -3.07 40.94
CA LEU A 379 7.37 -2.39 39.65
C LEU A 379 7.35 -3.34 38.44
N ASN A 380 7.76 -4.60 38.60
CA ASN A 380 7.86 -5.58 37.52
C ASN A 380 6.50 -6.18 37.09
N LEU A 381 5.41 -5.90 37.79
CA LEU A 381 4.05 -6.26 37.35
C LEU A 381 3.67 -5.64 35.99
N LYS A 382 4.45 -4.65 35.53
CA LYS A 382 4.36 -4.00 34.22
C LYS A 382 4.67 -4.94 33.03
N VAL A 383 5.32 -6.09 33.26
CA VAL A 383 5.96 -6.87 32.18
C VAL A 383 5.23 -8.20 31.86
N GLY A 384 4.28 -8.65 32.69
CA GLY A 384 3.79 -10.04 32.63
C GLY A 384 2.30 -10.25 32.32
N VAL A 385 1.51 -9.21 32.03
CA VAL A 385 0.07 -9.34 31.77
C VAL A 385 -0.30 -8.63 30.49
N ASP A 386 -0.67 -9.40 29.47
CA ASP A 386 -1.43 -8.91 28.32
C ASP A 386 -2.83 -8.53 28.83
N GLY A 387 -3.07 -7.23 29.06
CA GLY A 387 -4.32 -6.75 29.64
C GLY A 387 -4.47 -5.24 29.60
N ASP A 388 -5.71 -4.78 29.75
CA ASP A 388 -6.12 -3.36 29.72
C ASP A 388 -5.19 -2.49 30.57
N ALA A 389 -4.61 -1.44 29.97
CA ALA A 389 -3.75 -0.48 30.63
C ALA A 389 -4.40 0.15 31.88
N ALA A 390 -5.73 0.28 31.89
CA ALA A 390 -6.49 0.75 33.05
C ALA A 390 -6.50 -0.27 34.19
N PHE A 391 -6.61 -1.56 33.89
CA PHE A 391 -6.56 -2.63 34.88
C PHE A 391 -5.16 -2.74 35.51
N ILE A 392 -4.11 -2.66 34.69
CA ILE A 392 -2.72 -2.67 35.16
C ILE A 392 -2.46 -1.47 36.08
N ALA A 393 -2.91 -0.27 35.70
CA ALA A 393 -2.76 0.93 36.52
C ALA A 393 -3.52 0.82 37.86
N ALA A 394 -4.72 0.23 37.85
CA ALA A 394 -5.50 0.00 39.07
C ALA A 394 -4.84 -1.03 39.99
N ALA A 395 -4.38 -2.16 39.46
CA ALA A 395 -3.68 -3.20 40.21
C ALA A 395 -2.37 -2.68 40.81
N GLN A 396 -1.61 -1.90 40.04
CA GLN A 396 -0.39 -1.23 40.53
C GLN A 396 -0.71 -0.26 41.66
N LYS A 397 -1.73 0.58 41.50
CA LYS A 397 -2.17 1.52 42.56
C LYS A 397 -2.49 0.77 43.85
N THR A 398 -3.28 -0.29 43.80
CA THR A 398 -3.63 -1.10 44.98
C THR A 398 -2.40 -1.76 45.61
N LEU A 399 -1.47 -2.29 44.81
CA LEU A 399 -0.28 -2.96 45.33
C LEU A 399 0.70 -1.98 45.97
N VAL A 400 0.83 -0.78 45.41
CA VAL A 400 1.67 0.29 45.97
C VAL A 400 1.04 0.86 47.24
N GLU A 401 -0.28 1.05 47.27
CA GLU A 401 -1.03 1.41 48.48
C GLU A 401 -0.78 0.37 49.58
N ASN A 402 -0.90 -0.93 49.28
CA ASN A 402 -0.61 -2.01 50.23
C ASN A 402 0.87 -2.07 50.67
N PHE A 403 1.81 -1.71 49.79
CA PHE A 403 3.24 -1.66 50.11
C PHE A 403 3.58 -0.51 51.08
N LEU A 404 2.91 0.63 50.92
CA LEU A 404 3.08 1.79 51.81
C LEU A 404 2.29 1.61 53.13
N ASP A 405 1.07 1.06 53.08
CA ASP A 405 0.13 0.82 54.21
C ASP A 405 0.52 -0.37 55.12
N GLY A 406 1.66 -1.02 54.86
CA GLY A 406 2.01 -2.32 55.41
C GLY A 406 2.23 -2.35 56.93
N ALA A 407 1.21 -2.82 57.66
CA ALA A 407 1.31 -3.37 59.02
C ALA A 407 2.27 -4.58 59.17
N ASP A 408 2.80 -5.13 58.07
CA ASP A 408 3.77 -6.25 58.01
C ASP A 408 5.18 -5.86 57.51
N ASN A 409 5.40 -4.65 56.98
CA ASN A 409 6.70 -4.20 56.50
C ASN A 409 7.12 -2.96 57.27
N ALA A 410 7.90 -3.16 58.33
CA ALA A 410 8.39 -2.10 59.19
C ALA A 410 9.28 -1.10 58.44
N PHE A 411 8.65 -0.06 57.85
CA PHE A 411 9.29 1.18 57.47
C PHE A 411 9.55 2.04 58.71
N VAL A 412 10.14 1.44 59.75
CA VAL A 412 10.43 2.14 61.00
C VAL A 412 11.93 2.03 61.22
N VAL A 413 12.60 3.18 61.03
CA VAL A 413 13.80 3.71 61.71
C VAL A 413 14.80 4.31 60.69
N PRO A 414 15.31 5.54 60.95
CA PRO A 414 16.29 6.23 60.10
C PRO A 414 17.64 5.51 60.00
N VAL A 415 18.25 5.54 58.81
CA VAL A 415 19.65 5.12 58.60
C VAL A 415 20.56 5.95 59.50
N SER A 416 21.36 5.28 60.33
CA SER A 416 22.35 5.90 61.20
C SER A 416 23.25 6.84 60.39
N THR A 417 23.21 8.15 60.68
CA THR A 417 24.03 9.24 60.12
C THR A 417 24.69 8.92 58.76
N PRO A 418 24.02 9.19 57.61
CA PRO A 418 24.57 8.87 56.29
C PRO A 418 25.93 9.54 56.08
N ALA A 419 26.95 8.76 55.72
CA ALA A 419 28.33 9.21 55.56
C ALA A 419 28.70 9.51 54.09
N THR A 420 27.90 8.99 53.15
CA THR A 420 28.10 9.15 51.71
C THR A 420 26.93 9.84 51.01
N ALA A 421 27.17 10.35 49.80
CA ALA A 421 26.14 10.99 48.99
C ALA A 421 25.01 10.00 48.58
N SER A 422 25.35 8.74 48.31
CA SER A 422 24.38 7.69 47.98
C SER A 422 23.53 7.28 49.19
N GLU A 423 24.11 7.19 50.39
CA GLU A 423 23.36 6.98 51.64
C GLU A 423 22.42 8.15 51.95
N THR A 424 22.86 9.39 51.71
CA THR A 424 22.02 10.59 51.88
C THR A 424 20.85 10.59 50.91
N ALA A 425 21.07 10.20 49.65
CA ALA A 425 20.02 10.10 48.64
C ALA A 425 19.02 8.98 48.97
N LEU A 426 19.51 7.82 49.43
CA LEU A 426 18.67 6.71 49.88
C LEU A 426 17.80 7.11 51.06
N GLN A 427 18.38 7.74 52.08
CA GLN A 427 17.61 8.24 53.23
C GLN A 427 16.57 9.29 52.81
N THR A 428 16.90 10.16 51.87
CA THR A 428 15.96 11.18 51.37
C THR A 428 14.76 10.56 50.65
N ALA A 429 14.99 9.52 49.83
CA ALA A 429 13.93 8.80 49.14
C ALA A 429 13.03 8.04 50.14
N ILE A 430 13.64 7.42 51.15
CA ILE A 430 12.96 6.71 52.24
C ILE A 430 12.06 7.68 53.03
N THR A 431 12.58 8.82 53.48
CA THR A 431 11.81 9.81 54.23
C THR A 431 10.64 10.42 53.44
N LYS A 432 10.76 10.49 52.10
CA LYS A 432 9.64 10.91 51.26
C LYS A 432 8.52 9.85 51.20
N ALA A 433 8.87 8.57 51.23
CA ALA A 433 7.90 7.48 51.30
C ALA A 433 7.18 7.45 52.67
N GLU A 434 7.92 7.67 53.77
CA GLU A 434 7.35 7.88 55.12
C GLU A 434 6.33 9.02 55.18
N ALA A 435 6.73 10.20 54.71
CA ALA A 435 5.87 11.38 54.77
C ALA A 435 4.60 11.19 53.94
N ARG A 436 4.71 10.43 52.85
CA ARG A 436 3.60 10.04 51.98
C ARG A 436 2.65 9.07 52.68
N ASP A 437 3.18 8.02 53.29
CA ASP A 437 2.42 7.05 54.06
C ASP A 437 1.68 7.71 55.24
N ALA A 438 2.39 8.51 56.04
CA ALA A 438 1.78 9.27 57.13
C ALA A 438 0.67 10.23 56.66
N ALA A 439 0.80 10.81 55.46
CA ALA A 439 -0.24 11.66 54.86
C ALA A 439 -1.46 10.84 54.40
N TYR A 440 -1.25 9.64 53.84
CA TYR A 440 -2.31 8.70 53.49
C TYR A 440 -3.09 8.26 54.73
N ASP A 441 -2.36 7.84 55.74
CA ASP A 441 -2.87 7.35 57.01
C ASP A 441 -3.66 8.44 57.78
N ALA A 442 -3.15 9.68 57.75
CA ALA A 442 -3.87 10.86 58.24
C ALA A 442 -5.14 11.18 57.42
N SER A 443 -5.10 10.99 56.09
CA SER A 443 -6.27 11.15 55.22
C SER A 443 -7.36 10.14 55.54
N VAL A 444 -7.02 8.87 55.71
CA VAL A 444 -7.97 7.80 56.07
C VAL A 444 -8.64 8.09 57.41
N LYS A 445 -7.85 8.48 58.43
CA LYS A 445 -8.37 8.85 59.75
C LYS A 445 -9.29 10.07 59.68
N ALA A 446 -8.94 11.09 58.89
CA ALA A 446 -9.75 12.29 58.72
C ALA A 446 -11.09 11.99 58.02
N ASP A 447 -11.07 11.17 56.97
CA ASP A 447 -12.29 10.73 56.26
C ASP A 447 -13.20 9.90 57.17
N LEU A 448 -12.63 8.97 57.94
CA LEU A 448 -13.39 8.16 58.90
C LEU A 448 -14.08 9.05 59.93
N ALA A 449 -13.34 9.96 60.56
CA ALA A 449 -13.89 10.90 61.53
C ALA A 449 -15.00 11.78 60.93
N PHE A 450 -14.80 12.29 59.72
CA PHE A 450 -15.81 13.06 59.00
C PHE A 450 -17.08 12.26 58.73
N SER A 451 -16.95 10.97 58.41
CA SER A 451 -18.09 10.10 58.10
C SER A 451 -18.91 9.69 59.33
N THR A 452 -18.30 9.57 60.52
CA THR A 452 -18.94 8.99 61.71
C THR A 452 -19.52 9.99 62.71
N GLU A 453 -19.01 11.23 62.77
CA GLU A 453 -19.42 12.24 63.76
C GLU A 453 -20.68 13.04 63.35
N GLY A 454 -21.29 13.76 64.30
CA GLY A 454 -22.33 14.77 64.02
C GLY A 454 -23.65 14.25 63.40
N SER A 455 -24.13 13.07 63.84
CA SER A 455 -25.35 12.39 63.35
C SER A 455 -25.27 11.84 61.90
N GLY A 456 -24.07 11.65 61.35
CA GLY A 456 -23.89 11.05 60.01
C GLY A 456 -24.05 12.02 58.84
N LYS A 457 -23.98 13.35 59.09
CA LYS A 457 -24.10 14.37 58.02
C LYS A 457 -22.97 14.28 56.98
N GLY A 458 -21.73 14.02 57.43
CA GLY A 458 -20.60 13.82 56.53
C GLY A 458 -20.77 12.59 55.64
N ALA A 459 -21.21 11.46 56.22
CA ALA A 459 -21.57 10.28 55.44
C ALA A 459 -22.70 10.53 54.43
N ALA A 460 -23.71 11.31 54.79
CA ALA A 460 -24.80 11.68 53.88
C ALA A 460 -24.31 12.54 52.71
N LEU A 461 -23.38 13.48 52.94
CA LEU A 461 -22.76 14.26 51.87
C LEU A 461 -21.94 13.37 50.93
N LEU A 462 -21.07 12.52 51.47
CA LEU A 462 -20.25 11.59 50.67
C LEU A 462 -21.13 10.69 49.79
N ALA A 463 -22.23 10.17 50.34
CA ALA A 463 -23.17 9.35 49.57
C ALA A 463 -23.85 10.14 48.44
N ALA A 464 -24.24 11.39 48.69
CA ALA A 464 -24.88 12.25 47.69
C ALA A 464 -23.89 12.66 46.58
N GLU A 465 -22.65 13.02 46.94
CA GLU A 465 -21.58 13.32 45.98
C GLU A 465 -21.22 12.10 45.14
N ALA A 466 -21.08 10.92 45.76
CA ALA A 466 -20.83 9.67 45.05
C ALA A 466 -21.95 9.34 44.04
N ALA A 467 -23.21 9.63 44.38
CA ALA A 467 -24.32 9.44 43.46
C ALA A 467 -24.28 10.40 42.26
N VAL A 468 -23.82 11.66 42.47
CA VAL A 468 -23.59 12.62 41.37
C VAL A 468 -22.43 12.14 40.50
N THR A 469 -21.29 11.76 41.08
CA THR A 469 -20.14 11.25 40.34
C THR A 469 -20.47 9.99 39.54
N ALA A 470 -21.23 9.06 40.11
CA ALA A 470 -21.68 7.87 39.40
C ALA A 470 -22.58 8.24 38.20
N ARG A 471 -23.47 9.23 38.35
CA ARG A 471 -24.30 9.74 37.25
C ARG A 471 -23.46 10.38 36.15
N ASP A 472 -22.49 11.22 36.51
CA ASP A 472 -21.57 11.85 35.55
C ASP A 472 -20.75 10.80 34.79
N GLY A 473 -20.31 9.73 35.48
CA GLY A 473 -19.65 8.59 34.84
C GLY A 473 -20.51 7.88 33.81
N GLN A 474 -21.80 7.66 34.10
CA GLN A 474 -22.74 7.08 33.13
C GLN A 474 -22.98 7.98 31.91
N ILE A 475 -23.05 9.31 32.12
CA ILE A 475 -23.14 10.28 31.02
C ILE A 475 -21.89 10.21 30.15
N LYS A 476 -20.71 10.15 30.77
CA LYS A 476 -19.43 10.02 30.06
C LYS A 476 -19.37 8.71 29.27
N ALA A 477 -19.80 7.58 29.84
CA ALA A 477 -19.82 6.29 29.15
C ALA A 477 -20.64 6.32 27.86
N VAL A 478 -21.80 6.99 27.85
CA VAL A 478 -22.59 7.19 26.62
C VAL A 478 -21.82 8.02 25.59
N ALA A 479 -21.14 9.08 26.02
CA ALA A 479 -20.35 9.93 25.12
C ALA A 479 -19.13 9.19 24.55
N ASP A 480 -18.44 8.40 25.37
CA ASP A 480 -17.29 7.60 24.96
C ASP A 480 -17.72 6.50 23.97
N ALA A 481 -18.83 5.79 24.24
CA ALA A 481 -19.38 4.79 23.32
C ALA A 481 -19.79 5.42 21.98
N ALA A 482 -20.37 6.63 21.98
CA ALA A 482 -20.72 7.34 20.75
C ALA A 482 -19.48 7.78 19.95
N ALA A 483 -18.40 8.18 20.65
CA ALA A 483 -17.12 8.47 20.02
C ALA A 483 -16.50 7.20 19.40
N ALA A 484 -16.60 6.05 20.07
CA ALA A 484 -16.15 4.77 19.53
C ALA A 484 -16.87 4.42 18.21
N VAL A 485 -18.19 4.55 18.12
CA VAL A 485 -18.93 4.35 16.85
C VAL A 485 -18.37 5.21 15.73
N THR A 486 -18.04 6.48 16.01
CA THR A 486 -17.50 7.40 14.99
C THR A 486 -16.13 6.94 14.49
N LYS A 487 -15.27 6.45 15.41
CA LYS A 487 -13.96 5.89 15.06
C LYS A 487 -14.12 4.63 14.21
N GLU A 488 -14.90 3.65 14.68
CA GLU A 488 -15.08 2.38 13.98
C GLU A 488 -15.70 2.57 12.58
N GLN A 489 -16.62 3.53 12.41
CA GLN A 489 -17.14 3.90 11.10
C GLN A 489 -16.07 4.49 10.17
N ALA A 490 -15.17 5.33 10.71
CA ALA A 490 -14.08 5.89 9.92
C ALA A 490 -13.07 4.82 9.50
N ASP A 491 -12.79 3.85 10.37
CA ASP A 491 -11.89 2.73 10.10
C ASP A 491 -12.51 1.75 9.10
N GLN A 492 -13.81 1.42 9.24
CA GLN A 492 -14.59 0.65 8.27
C GLN A 492 -14.52 1.26 6.86
N VAL A 493 -14.67 2.59 6.72
CA VAL A 493 -14.57 3.25 5.42
C VAL A 493 -13.21 3.04 4.77
N LYS A 494 -12.11 3.06 5.55
CA LYS A 494 -10.76 2.83 5.02
C LYS A 494 -10.59 1.38 4.57
N VAL A 495 -11.02 0.42 5.39
CA VAL A 495 -10.93 -1.02 5.07
C VAL A 495 -11.74 -1.34 3.81
N VAL A 496 -12.98 -0.85 3.72
CA VAL A 496 -13.84 -1.06 2.54
C VAL A 496 -13.23 -0.42 1.29
N ALA A 497 -12.71 0.81 1.38
CA ALA A 497 -12.08 1.46 0.23
C ALA A 497 -10.82 0.70 -0.25
N ALA A 498 -10.02 0.15 0.67
CA ALA A 498 -8.87 -0.66 0.33
C ALA A 498 -9.28 -2.01 -0.29
N TYR A 499 -10.35 -2.63 0.20
CA TYR A 499 -10.92 -3.85 -0.37
C TYR A 499 -11.48 -3.65 -1.79
N ASP A 500 -12.16 -2.53 -2.02
CA ASP A 500 -12.64 -2.16 -3.36
C ASP A 500 -11.48 -1.94 -4.32
N ALA A 501 -10.39 -1.31 -3.86
CA ALA A 501 -9.18 -1.12 -4.65
C ALA A 501 -8.49 -2.46 -4.99
N HIS A 502 -8.42 -3.38 -4.02
CA HIS A 502 -7.95 -4.75 -4.23
C HIS A 502 -8.79 -5.46 -5.30
N THR A 503 -10.11 -5.46 -5.14
CA THR A 503 -11.04 -6.11 -6.09
C THR A 503 -10.88 -5.55 -7.50
N ALA A 504 -10.79 -4.23 -7.64
CA ALA A 504 -10.57 -3.59 -8.93
C ALA A 504 -9.19 -3.89 -9.54
N ALA A 505 -8.17 -4.18 -8.72
CA ALA A 505 -6.87 -4.62 -9.21
C ALA A 505 -6.92 -6.09 -9.66
N SER A 506 -7.59 -6.95 -8.90
CA SER A 506 -7.81 -8.36 -9.24
C SER A 506 -8.57 -8.53 -10.56
N ASP A 507 -9.64 -7.75 -10.78
CA ASP A 507 -10.39 -7.74 -12.05
C ASP A 507 -9.49 -7.39 -13.25
N LYS A 508 -8.50 -6.51 -13.06
CA LYS A 508 -7.53 -6.15 -14.11
C LYS A 508 -6.55 -7.28 -14.40
N VAL A 509 -6.15 -8.05 -13.39
CA VAL A 509 -5.33 -9.26 -13.57
C VAL A 509 -6.11 -10.28 -14.39
N VAL A 510 -7.36 -10.57 -14.04
CA VAL A 510 -8.24 -11.47 -14.79
C VAL A 510 -8.42 -11.00 -16.24
N ALA A 511 -8.58 -9.70 -16.48
CA ALA A 511 -8.67 -9.15 -17.82
C ALA A 511 -7.37 -9.33 -18.63
N ALA A 512 -6.20 -9.16 -18.00
CA ALA A 512 -4.91 -9.39 -18.62
C ALA A 512 -4.68 -10.88 -18.96
N GLU A 513 -5.04 -11.79 -18.06
CA GLU A 513 -5.03 -13.24 -18.31
C GLU A 513 -5.95 -13.61 -19.49
N LYS A 514 -7.15 -13.02 -19.53
CA LYS A 514 -8.07 -13.20 -20.64
C LYS A 514 -7.48 -12.71 -21.96
N ALA A 515 -6.76 -11.59 -21.97
CA ALA A 515 -6.10 -11.08 -23.18
C ALA A 515 -5.07 -12.09 -23.72
N ILE A 516 -4.37 -12.81 -22.84
CA ILE A 516 -3.46 -13.91 -23.22
C ILE A 516 -4.26 -15.12 -23.76
N ALA A 517 -5.36 -15.48 -23.11
CA ALA A 517 -6.24 -16.55 -23.56
C ALA A 517 -6.84 -16.28 -24.95
N ASP A 518 -7.19 -15.02 -25.25
CA ASP A 518 -7.69 -14.60 -26.57
C ASP A 518 -6.61 -14.72 -27.67
N LEU A 519 -5.32 -14.75 -27.30
CA LEU A 519 -4.21 -15.08 -28.21
C LEU A 519 -4.01 -16.59 -28.39
N GLY A 520 -4.81 -17.42 -27.70
CA GLY A 520 -4.82 -18.87 -27.81
C GLY A 520 -3.87 -19.59 -26.85
N TYR A 521 -3.43 -18.93 -25.77
CA TYR A 521 -2.50 -19.48 -24.78
C TYR A 521 -3.16 -19.68 -23.41
N ASN A 522 -2.89 -20.81 -22.76
CA ASN A 522 -3.27 -21.05 -21.36
C ASN A 522 -2.11 -20.66 -20.44
N VAL A 523 -2.32 -19.71 -19.52
CA VAL A 523 -1.26 -19.30 -18.58
C VAL A 523 -1.11 -20.32 -17.46
N GLY A 524 0.13 -20.76 -17.19
CA GLY A 524 0.50 -21.47 -15.95
C GLY A 524 -0.13 -22.84 -15.73
N THR A 525 -0.72 -23.46 -16.76
CA THR A 525 -1.34 -24.78 -16.68
C THR A 525 -0.75 -25.73 -17.71
N LEU A 526 -0.72 -27.04 -17.41
CA LEU A 526 -0.36 -28.11 -18.35
C LEU A 526 -1.66 -28.74 -18.85
N THR A 527 -2.31 -28.10 -19.84
CA THR A 527 -3.62 -28.52 -20.35
C THR A 527 -3.56 -28.78 -21.86
N PRO A 528 -4.52 -29.53 -22.45
CA PRO A 528 -4.56 -29.66 -23.90
C PRO A 528 -4.73 -28.29 -24.57
N GLY A 529 -3.70 -27.80 -25.26
CA GLY A 529 -3.70 -26.46 -25.87
C GLY A 529 -2.27 -25.97 -26.09
N LYS A 530 -2.12 -24.67 -26.39
CA LYS A 530 -0.82 -24.00 -26.28
C LYS A 530 -0.70 -23.48 -24.86
N ASP A 531 0.32 -23.90 -24.14
CA ASP A 531 0.54 -23.49 -22.76
C ASP A 531 1.63 -22.41 -22.70
N LEU A 532 1.45 -21.43 -21.83
CA LEU A 532 2.39 -20.34 -21.59
C LEU A 532 2.90 -20.40 -20.15
N PHE A 533 4.21 -20.57 -20.04
CA PHE A 533 4.94 -20.52 -18.78
C PHE A 533 5.67 -19.20 -18.67
N VAL A 534 5.63 -18.59 -17.49
CA VAL A 534 6.37 -17.35 -17.20
C VAL A 534 7.41 -17.69 -16.14
N ALA A 535 8.68 -17.58 -16.51
CA ALA A 535 9.76 -17.67 -15.55
C ALA A 535 9.81 -16.37 -14.76
N ASP A 536 9.66 -16.47 -13.44
CA ASP A 536 9.98 -15.39 -12.53
C ASP A 536 11.40 -15.61 -12.00
N ALA A 537 12.40 -15.15 -12.76
CA ALA A 537 13.80 -15.32 -12.40
C ALA A 537 14.18 -14.62 -11.07
N ALA A 538 13.36 -13.66 -10.59
CA ALA A 538 13.54 -13.03 -9.28
C ALA A 538 12.98 -13.89 -8.13
N LYS A 539 11.92 -14.67 -8.38
CA LYS A 539 11.38 -15.65 -7.42
C LYS A 539 12.09 -16.99 -7.44
N VAL A 540 12.70 -17.38 -8.56
CA VAL A 540 13.66 -18.49 -8.60
C VAL A 540 14.96 -17.97 -7.99
N GLY A 541 15.02 -17.91 -6.66
CA GLY A 541 16.21 -17.48 -5.93
C GLY A 541 17.48 -18.16 -6.46
N VAL A 542 18.65 -17.55 -6.27
CA VAL A 542 19.88 -17.82 -7.04
C VAL A 542 20.53 -19.22 -6.87
N ALA A 543 19.79 -20.21 -6.36
CA ALA A 543 20.09 -21.64 -6.34
C ALA A 543 18.85 -22.54 -6.56
N GLY A 544 17.73 -21.97 -6.99
CA GLY A 544 16.46 -22.67 -7.21
C GLY A 544 16.40 -23.39 -8.55
N THR A 545 15.76 -24.55 -8.57
CA THR A 545 15.44 -25.28 -9.82
C THR A 545 13.92 -25.42 -9.93
N VAL A 546 13.35 -24.90 -11.01
CA VAL A 546 11.93 -25.10 -11.35
C VAL A 546 11.84 -26.20 -12.39
N THR A 547 10.88 -27.12 -12.25
CA THR A 547 10.66 -28.19 -13.23
C THR A 547 9.33 -27.99 -13.94
N ILE A 548 9.37 -27.88 -15.26
CA ILE A 548 8.21 -28.00 -16.14
C ILE A 548 8.10 -29.49 -16.50
N GLY A 549 7.00 -30.11 -16.07
CA GLY A 549 6.76 -31.54 -16.22
C GLY A 549 6.66 -32.00 -17.68
N ALA A 550 6.43 -33.29 -17.90
CA ALA A 550 6.23 -33.83 -19.25
C ALA A 550 4.97 -33.18 -19.86
N GLY A 551 5.12 -32.54 -21.02
CA GLY A 551 4.01 -31.83 -21.69
C GLY A 551 4.45 -30.66 -22.58
N PHE A 552 5.58 -30.01 -22.28
CA PHE A 552 6.10 -28.90 -23.08
C PHE A 552 6.44 -29.35 -24.51
N ALA A 553 5.63 -28.92 -25.49
CA ALA A 553 5.66 -29.40 -26.86
C ALA A 553 5.50 -28.26 -27.88
N THR A 554 5.46 -28.60 -29.17
CA THR A 554 5.26 -27.63 -30.26
C THR A 554 3.97 -26.84 -30.03
N GLY A 555 4.09 -25.52 -29.93
CA GLY A 555 2.99 -24.59 -29.66
C GLY A 555 3.04 -23.98 -28.25
N ASP A 556 3.78 -24.59 -27.32
CA ASP A 556 3.98 -24.05 -25.98
C ASP A 556 5.11 -23.03 -25.94
N GLU A 557 5.01 -22.09 -25.01
CA GLU A 557 5.93 -20.97 -24.87
C GLU A 557 6.40 -20.88 -23.41
N LEU A 558 7.70 -20.71 -23.21
CA LEU A 558 8.28 -20.36 -21.91
C LEU A 558 8.89 -18.96 -22.02
N PHE A 559 8.22 -17.98 -21.43
CA PHE A 559 8.72 -16.62 -21.35
C PHE A 559 9.75 -16.50 -20.22
N ILE A 560 11.00 -16.25 -20.60
CA ILE A 560 12.11 -15.99 -19.66
C ILE A 560 12.23 -14.51 -19.34
N GLY A 561 11.93 -13.67 -20.33
CA GLY A 561 12.15 -12.23 -20.26
C GLY A 561 12.87 -11.74 -21.49
N THR A 562 12.48 -10.58 -21.96
CA THR A 562 12.97 -9.96 -23.19
C THR A 562 14.34 -9.31 -23.08
N GLN A 563 14.83 -9.09 -21.86
CA GLN A 563 16.18 -8.59 -21.56
C GLN A 563 17.27 -9.63 -21.84
N TYR A 564 16.87 -10.89 -22.03
CA TYR A 564 17.77 -12.01 -22.23
C TYR A 564 18.14 -12.20 -23.70
N LYS A 565 19.38 -12.60 -23.95
CA LYS A 565 19.89 -13.00 -25.27
C LYS A 565 20.23 -14.48 -25.26
N PHE A 566 20.18 -15.13 -26.43
CA PHE A 566 20.65 -16.50 -26.52
C PHE A 566 22.19 -16.55 -26.52
N GLY A 567 22.78 -17.28 -25.57
CA GLY A 567 24.23 -17.35 -25.35
C GLY A 567 25.01 -18.21 -26.36
N GLY A 568 24.36 -18.78 -27.39
CA GLY A 568 25.02 -19.56 -28.46
C GLY A 568 24.26 -20.81 -28.90
N ALA A 569 24.70 -21.47 -29.98
CA ALA A 569 23.95 -22.48 -30.74
C ALA A 569 23.30 -23.63 -29.91
N THR A 570 22.10 -24.04 -30.35
CA THR A 570 21.25 -25.14 -29.88
C THR A 570 21.88 -26.51 -30.15
N ASP A 571 23.00 -26.82 -29.49
CA ASP A 571 23.67 -28.12 -29.65
C ASP A 571 23.66 -28.88 -28.32
N ALA A 572 23.00 -30.04 -28.31
CA ALA A 572 22.89 -30.97 -27.19
C ALA A 572 24.24 -31.47 -26.63
N THR A 573 25.36 -31.16 -27.28
CA THR A 573 26.71 -31.42 -26.77
C THR A 573 27.25 -30.35 -25.82
N LYS A 574 26.54 -29.23 -25.69
CA LYS A 574 26.92 -28.10 -24.84
C LYS A 574 26.52 -28.30 -23.38
N THR A 575 27.36 -27.76 -22.49
CA THR A 575 27.19 -27.82 -21.03
C THR A 575 27.16 -26.42 -20.43
N ILE A 576 26.72 -26.27 -19.18
CA ILE A 576 26.82 -25.01 -18.44
C ILE A 576 28.26 -24.44 -18.41
N GLY A 577 29.28 -25.30 -18.53
CA GLY A 577 30.68 -24.88 -18.64
C GLY A 577 30.99 -24.10 -19.93
N ASP A 578 30.30 -24.42 -21.03
CA ASP A 578 30.40 -23.68 -22.29
C ASP A 578 29.77 -22.28 -22.19
N LEU A 579 28.67 -22.15 -21.45
CA LEU A 579 28.04 -20.85 -21.14
C LEU A 579 29.03 -19.97 -20.36
N TYR A 580 29.65 -20.50 -19.31
CA TYR A 580 30.67 -19.75 -18.56
C TYR A 580 31.85 -19.32 -19.42
N ALA A 581 32.28 -20.17 -20.36
CA ALA A 581 33.41 -19.89 -21.23
C ALA A 581 33.14 -18.83 -22.31
N ALA A 582 31.89 -18.72 -22.79
CA ALA A 582 31.50 -17.86 -23.91
C ALA A 582 30.65 -16.63 -23.51
N GLY A 583 30.36 -16.46 -22.21
CA GLY A 583 29.37 -15.50 -21.72
C GLY A 583 29.70 -14.01 -21.93
N ASN A 584 28.65 -13.19 -21.91
CA ASN A 584 28.69 -11.75 -22.19
C ASN A 584 28.46 -10.89 -20.94
N ALA A 585 29.51 -10.18 -20.49
CA ALA A 585 29.43 -9.31 -19.31
C ALA A 585 28.51 -8.08 -19.45
N SER A 586 27.94 -7.84 -20.63
CA SER A 586 27.07 -6.70 -20.93
C SER A 586 25.65 -7.08 -21.32
N ALA A 587 25.30 -8.37 -21.32
CA ALA A 587 23.95 -8.84 -21.62
C ALA A 587 23.59 -10.02 -20.72
N LEU A 588 22.33 -10.11 -20.30
CA LEU A 588 21.83 -11.31 -19.64
C LEU A 588 21.62 -12.39 -20.69
N GLU A 589 22.04 -13.62 -20.39
CA GLU A 589 21.99 -14.73 -21.35
C GLU A 589 21.09 -15.89 -20.90
N VAL A 590 20.57 -16.60 -21.91
CA VAL A 590 19.85 -17.87 -21.78
C VAL A 590 20.59 -18.94 -22.56
N PHE A 591 20.67 -20.14 -21.98
CA PHE A 591 21.39 -21.27 -22.55
C PHE A 591 20.64 -22.59 -22.35
N PHE A 592 20.83 -23.54 -23.26
CA PHE A 592 20.22 -24.86 -23.18
C PHE A 592 21.27 -25.95 -22.98
N GLU A 593 21.12 -26.76 -21.94
CA GLU A 593 21.93 -27.96 -21.70
C GLU A 593 21.06 -29.22 -21.80
N GLN A 594 21.49 -30.20 -22.60
CA GLN A 594 20.83 -31.51 -22.63
C GLN A 594 21.24 -32.35 -21.41
N SER A 595 20.28 -32.78 -20.59
CA SER A 595 20.51 -33.63 -19.42
C SER A 595 19.63 -34.88 -19.48
N GLY A 596 20.20 -35.99 -19.94
CA GLY A 596 19.44 -37.23 -20.18
C GLY A 596 18.33 -37.00 -21.21
N ALA A 597 17.08 -37.30 -20.84
CA ALA A 597 15.90 -37.07 -21.68
C ALA A 597 15.33 -35.64 -21.55
N ASN A 598 15.92 -34.79 -20.72
CA ASN A 598 15.41 -33.46 -20.39
C ASN A 598 16.34 -32.37 -20.93
N THR A 599 15.83 -31.15 -21.03
CA THR A 599 16.65 -29.96 -21.28
C THR A 599 16.65 -29.06 -20.06
N ILE A 600 17.81 -28.53 -19.67
CA ILE A 600 17.93 -27.50 -18.65
C ILE A 600 18.09 -26.16 -19.37
N VAL A 601 17.19 -25.23 -19.10
CA VAL A 601 17.29 -23.83 -19.50
C VAL A 601 17.98 -23.09 -18.36
N HIS A 602 19.18 -22.60 -18.63
CA HIS A 602 19.95 -21.77 -17.74
C HIS A 602 19.63 -20.30 -18.03
N VAL A 603 19.31 -19.55 -16.98
CA VAL A 603 18.92 -18.13 -17.05
C VAL A 603 19.84 -17.33 -16.15
N GLU A 604 20.57 -16.36 -16.68
CA GLU A 604 21.43 -15.51 -15.87
C GLU A 604 20.63 -14.60 -14.93
N ALA A 605 21.01 -14.55 -13.65
CA ALA A 605 20.55 -13.51 -12.73
C ALA A 605 21.40 -12.23 -12.86
N LYS A 606 22.60 -12.35 -13.41
CA LYS A 606 23.57 -11.27 -13.58
C LYS A 606 24.48 -11.55 -14.76
N ALA A 607 24.67 -10.56 -15.63
CA ALA A 607 25.57 -10.67 -16.78
C ALA A 607 27.02 -10.88 -16.33
N PHE A 608 27.71 -11.86 -16.92
CA PHE A 608 29.12 -12.13 -16.64
C PHE A 608 29.89 -12.50 -17.93
N ALA A 609 31.21 -12.31 -17.91
CA ALA A 609 32.11 -12.89 -18.92
C ALA A 609 33.30 -13.45 -18.16
N ASN A 610 33.57 -14.76 -18.22
CA ASN A 610 34.87 -15.30 -17.79
C ASN A 610 35.11 -16.77 -18.20
N ALA A 611 36.09 -16.96 -19.07
CA ALA A 611 36.68 -18.23 -19.49
C ALA A 611 37.45 -19.01 -18.39
N GLY A 612 37.10 -18.88 -17.09
CA GLY A 612 37.94 -19.43 -16.01
C GLY A 612 37.32 -19.79 -14.66
N ALA A 613 36.11 -19.35 -14.31
CA ALA A 613 35.42 -19.84 -13.11
C ALA A 613 33.91 -19.58 -13.16
N ALA A 614 33.12 -20.61 -12.88
CA ALA A 614 31.67 -20.51 -12.70
C ALA A 614 31.36 -19.53 -11.55
N PRO A 615 30.59 -18.45 -11.78
CA PRO A 615 30.11 -17.63 -10.68
C PRO A 615 29.19 -18.47 -9.79
N ALA A 616 29.50 -18.53 -8.49
CA ALA A 616 28.69 -19.25 -7.54
C ALA A 616 27.34 -18.53 -7.37
N ASN A 617 26.25 -19.19 -7.76
CA ASN A 617 24.88 -18.73 -7.55
C ASN A 617 24.49 -17.47 -8.36
N ASP A 618 24.77 -17.42 -9.67
CA ASP A 618 24.32 -16.33 -10.57
C ASP A 618 23.44 -16.82 -11.73
N VAL A 619 22.99 -18.09 -11.69
CA VAL A 619 22.19 -18.72 -12.76
C VAL A 619 21.00 -19.47 -12.14
N ALA A 620 19.79 -19.18 -12.63
CA ALA A 620 18.57 -19.91 -12.33
C ALA A 620 18.36 -21.05 -13.35
N ASN A 621 17.84 -22.19 -12.90
CA ASN A 621 17.66 -23.37 -13.74
C ASN A 621 16.18 -23.74 -13.90
N ILE A 622 15.76 -23.96 -15.14
CA ILE A 622 14.43 -24.46 -15.47
C ILE A 622 14.57 -25.78 -16.22
N VAL A 623 14.00 -26.87 -15.69
CA VAL A 623 14.08 -28.20 -16.30
C VAL A 623 12.84 -28.45 -17.15
N LEU A 624 13.03 -28.64 -18.45
CA LEU A 624 12.02 -29.08 -19.41
C LEU A 624 12.06 -30.61 -19.54
N THR A 625 11.08 -31.29 -18.96
CA THR A 625 11.07 -32.76 -18.91
C THR A 625 10.69 -33.36 -20.26
N GLY A 626 11.52 -34.26 -20.80
CA GLY A 626 11.25 -34.96 -22.06
C GLY A 626 11.50 -34.15 -23.34
N VAL A 627 12.10 -32.97 -23.23
CA VAL A 627 12.36 -32.05 -24.35
C VAL A 627 13.82 -32.16 -24.81
N ASN A 628 14.04 -32.15 -26.12
CA ASN A 628 15.38 -32.16 -26.72
C ASN A 628 15.89 -30.73 -26.91
N ALA A 629 17.11 -30.44 -26.47
CA ALA A 629 17.70 -29.11 -26.56
C ALA A 629 17.87 -28.62 -28.01
N ASN A 630 18.07 -29.54 -28.95
CA ASN A 630 18.21 -29.22 -30.38
C ASN A 630 16.88 -28.82 -31.04
N THR A 631 15.75 -29.11 -30.41
CA THR A 631 14.43 -28.69 -30.90
C THR A 631 14.01 -27.35 -30.30
N LEU A 632 14.78 -26.78 -29.39
CA LEU A 632 14.45 -25.50 -28.76
C LEU A 632 15.03 -24.33 -29.54
N THR A 633 14.29 -23.24 -29.55
CA THR A 633 14.72 -21.93 -30.04
C THR A 633 14.47 -20.88 -28.97
N PHE A 634 15.28 -19.83 -28.97
CA PHE A 634 15.09 -18.67 -28.11
C PHE A 634 14.92 -17.40 -28.93
N GLU A 635 13.72 -16.83 -28.92
CA GLU A 635 13.37 -15.63 -29.68
C GLU A 635 12.51 -14.69 -28.84
N ASN A 636 12.87 -13.40 -28.81
CA ASN A 636 12.09 -12.35 -28.14
C ASN A 636 11.75 -12.65 -26.67
N GLY A 637 12.68 -13.29 -25.94
CA GLY A 637 12.48 -13.66 -24.54
C GLY A 637 11.73 -14.97 -24.32
N PHE A 638 11.36 -15.69 -25.39
CA PHE A 638 10.65 -16.96 -25.31
C PHE A 638 11.54 -18.14 -25.69
N VAL A 639 11.42 -19.21 -24.93
CA VAL A 639 11.86 -20.56 -25.29
C VAL A 639 10.66 -21.31 -25.85
N HIS A 640 10.79 -21.92 -27.03
CA HIS A 640 9.75 -22.78 -27.62
C HIS A 640 10.36 -23.95 -28.38
N VAL A 641 9.53 -24.94 -28.68
CA VAL A 641 9.90 -26.09 -29.53
C VAL A 641 9.62 -25.74 -31.00
N ALA A 642 10.68 -25.73 -31.82
CA ALA A 642 10.65 -25.44 -33.26
C ALA A 642 9.97 -26.51 -34.12
#